data_AF-A0A6F8VA88-F1
#
_entry.id   AF-A0A6F8VA88-F1
#
_cell.length_a   1.000
_cell.length_b   1.000
_cell.length_c   1.000
_cell.angle_alpha   90.00
_cell.angle_beta   90.00
_cell.angle_gamma   90.00
#
_symmetry.space_group_name_H-M   'P 1'
#
loop_
_entity.id
_entity.type
_entity.pdbx_description
1 polymer ?
#
loop_
_entity_poly.entity_id
_entity_poly.type
_entity_poly.pdbx_seq_one_letter_code
_entity_poly.pdbx_strand_id
1 'polypeptide(L)'
;MEKSAALATSIIALLGGLLGVFIGQRMSATTESDKLVRGNLERGRAEMNEQWPSERHAEKREIFADSSFKTAQDFLSLLNALPLGLPKAFDDIVSWIMEQDGDLSELEQRTAQLADEIAPTIPDGKTMLMTLACGAALERTPSLRTWTKINAFKYNSWQLARWLSEAMTAYAEMNPSACNAYVELAKEAFAALDNFTLKSQSARTNEERSGAWAYWNNRQDRLEEIWWGLRGWSGFMNYEEELPLFQVFYKLNPDVFIRTISRSANPYLVSALLFVAGIGAFSPRFSEWKRMIAAAPAAFEDGGKWNSSVLMPLLLVEARNQLLQVPQNRRNLDLTPGERDEIKQEITSTAELIVTALAARQDASTTFARWTPWLMRQILGQTAKEIADVKSAALADDALIDVIGRKLGDSPLPQTSPGDAPLWEAWCYRCALASFAYNGHIQAPAWEGFGDEWRLSPEDWGGDKGRLLREHASLITTLNKEIPGVAANLLAYPIAQSLSPAEVWIGLWNDANTLREIVEFGDSDAVEDEYSSRSEAGRLLLLLFRIGLAIFDQGAARSSDNNSLEARSLARLFKELNSATCEMREIDSTLNHDEWFSVVQHLAVRRMIWENPSGIESASMNFQVFKANDAPTVSDILSDAKGNVIELVGILQSLSLNSPDASRLKTYLNLASIDLSNIVHSIRTLNQYHPRKYPIDEAQLQKLGTH
;
A
#
# COMPACT_ATOMS: atom_id res chain seq x y z
N MET A 1 5.80 7.38 -28.94
CA MET A 1 7.14 7.96 -28.70
C MET A 1 7.61 7.74 -27.27
N GLU A 2 6.84 8.11 -26.23
CA GLU A 2 7.13 7.66 -24.85
C GLU A 2 7.01 6.14 -24.70
N LYS A 3 6.05 5.48 -25.37
CA LYS A 3 5.87 4.02 -25.31
C LYS A 3 7.08 3.18 -25.80
N SER A 4 7.79 3.56 -26.86
CA SER A 4 8.94 2.79 -27.38
C SER A 4 10.25 3.02 -26.60
N ALA A 5 10.46 4.23 -26.06
CA ALA A 5 11.55 4.51 -25.12
C ALA A 5 11.29 3.87 -23.75
N ALA A 6 10.02 3.84 -23.31
CA ALA A 6 9.57 3.06 -22.16
C ALA A 6 9.71 1.55 -22.43
N LEU A 7 9.47 1.04 -23.63
CA LEU A 7 9.65 -0.38 -24.00
C LEU A 7 11.12 -0.83 -23.84
N ALA A 8 12.08 -0.04 -24.32
CA ALA A 8 13.51 -0.33 -24.17
C ALA A 8 13.99 -0.17 -22.73
N THR A 9 13.47 0.82 -22.00
CA THR A 9 13.78 1.02 -20.59
C THR A 9 13.13 -0.06 -19.72
N SER A 10 11.93 -0.54 -20.03
CA SER A 10 11.21 -1.61 -19.33
C SER A 10 11.75 -2.99 -19.67
N ILE A 11 12.25 -3.27 -20.88
CA ILE A 11 12.88 -4.56 -21.18
C ILE A 11 14.29 -4.63 -20.56
N ILE A 12 15.07 -3.54 -20.59
CA ILE A 12 16.38 -3.47 -19.91
C ILE A 12 16.24 -3.32 -18.39
N ALA A 13 15.16 -2.70 -17.88
CA ALA A 13 14.84 -2.69 -16.44
C ALA A 13 14.10 -3.96 -15.99
N LEU A 14 13.42 -4.70 -16.87
CA LEU A 14 13.00 -6.09 -16.58
C LEU A 14 14.20 -6.99 -16.62
N LEU A 15 15.16 -6.86 -17.54
CA LEU A 15 16.35 -7.72 -17.55
C LEU A 15 17.32 -7.33 -16.45
N GLY A 16 17.55 -6.04 -16.21
CA GLY A 16 18.37 -5.50 -15.14
C GLY A 16 17.69 -5.44 -13.77
N GLY A 17 16.35 -5.51 -13.72
CA GLY A 17 15.55 -5.62 -12.50
C GLY A 17 15.16 -7.06 -12.20
N LEU A 18 14.96 -7.94 -13.20
CA LEU A 18 15.02 -9.38 -12.99
C LEU A 18 16.45 -9.76 -12.59
N LEU A 19 17.51 -9.29 -13.24
CA LEU A 19 18.87 -9.54 -12.73
C LEU A 19 19.15 -8.79 -11.42
N GLY A 20 18.66 -7.57 -11.19
CA GLY A 20 18.96 -6.79 -9.97
C GLY A 20 18.16 -7.24 -8.74
N VAL A 21 16.91 -7.65 -8.93
CA VAL A 21 16.00 -8.17 -7.90
C VAL A 21 16.10 -9.70 -7.80
N PHE A 22 16.43 -10.44 -8.88
CA PHE A 22 16.67 -11.90 -8.82
C PHE A 22 18.15 -12.31 -8.62
N ILE A 23 19.17 -11.47 -8.88
CA ILE A 23 20.58 -11.77 -8.54
C ILE A 23 21.01 -11.12 -7.22
N GLY A 24 20.33 -10.07 -6.76
CA GLY A 24 20.57 -9.45 -5.45
C GLY A 24 20.47 -10.41 -4.24
N GLN A 25 19.85 -11.58 -4.41
CA GLN A 25 19.75 -12.62 -3.37
C GLN A 25 20.53 -13.92 -3.65
N ARG A 26 21.19 -14.07 -4.81
CA ARG A 26 21.95 -15.30 -5.14
C ARG A 26 23.43 -15.27 -4.77
N MET A 27 23.90 -14.22 -4.07
CA MET A 27 25.16 -14.22 -3.32
C MET A 27 24.92 -14.36 -1.80
N SER A 28 24.15 -15.36 -1.37
CA SER A 28 24.27 -15.88 0.00
C SER A 28 23.79 -17.33 0.08
N ALA A 29 24.56 -18.24 -0.53
CA ALA A 29 24.49 -19.64 -0.16
C ALA A 29 25.87 -20.29 -0.23
N THR A 30 26.31 -20.72 0.95
CA THR A 30 27.34 -21.73 1.24
C THR A 30 28.81 -21.41 0.97
N THR A 31 29.46 -20.79 1.96
CA THR A 31 30.83 -21.16 2.36
C THR A 31 30.88 -21.30 3.89
N GLU A 32 31.34 -22.45 4.39
CA GLU A 32 31.45 -22.81 5.82
C GLU A 32 32.36 -21.87 6.64
N SER A 33 33.05 -20.93 5.99
CA SER A 33 33.77 -19.83 6.63
C SER A 33 32.85 -18.79 7.30
N ASP A 34 31.58 -18.71 6.88
CA ASP A 34 30.65 -17.64 7.29
C ASP A 34 29.94 -17.94 8.63
N LYS A 35 29.98 -19.20 9.09
CA LYS A 35 29.44 -19.61 10.40
C LYS A 35 30.32 -19.15 11.56
N LEU A 36 31.62 -19.01 11.37
CA LEU A 36 32.53 -18.53 12.43
C LEU A 36 32.52 -17.01 12.58
N VAL A 37 32.17 -16.27 11.52
CA VAL A 37 32.04 -14.81 11.54
C VAL A 37 30.64 -14.37 12.00
N ARG A 38 29.58 -15.14 11.68
CA ARG A 38 28.23 -14.92 12.24
C ARG A 38 28.16 -15.11 13.75
N GLY A 39 28.84 -16.10 14.31
CA GLY A 39 28.86 -16.34 15.77
C GLY A 39 29.50 -15.20 16.59
N ASN A 40 30.32 -14.35 15.97
CA ASN A 40 30.95 -13.19 16.62
C ASN A 40 30.29 -11.84 16.25
N LEU A 41 29.52 -11.77 15.15
CA LEU A 41 28.69 -10.60 14.80
C LEU A 41 27.32 -10.61 15.49
N GLU A 42 26.79 -11.77 15.90
CA GLU A 42 25.54 -11.88 16.66
C GLU A 42 25.67 -11.45 18.12
N ARG A 43 26.89 -11.22 18.61
CA ARG A 43 27.14 -10.75 19.99
C ARG A 43 27.35 -9.23 20.09
N GLY A 44 27.26 -8.50 18.97
CA GLY A 44 27.47 -7.04 18.92
C GLY A 44 26.49 -6.26 18.04
N ARG A 45 25.39 -6.87 17.59
CA ARG A 45 24.42 -6.22 16.68
C ARG A 45 23.19 -5.74 17.46
N ALA A 46 23.21 -4.44 17.75
CA ALA A 46 22.08 -3.53 17.90
C ALA A 46 20.93 -3.99 18.81
N GLU A 47 20.84 -3.39 19.99
CA GLU A 47 19.54 -2.95 20.49
C GLU A 47 18.89 -2.14 19.36
N MET A 48 17.94 -2.76 18.66
CA MET A 48 17.14 -2.08 17.65
C MET A 48 16.29 -1.09 18.44
N ASN A 49 16.62 0.20 18.39
CA ASN A 49 15.85 1.23 19.09
C ASN A 49 14.39 1.10 18.66
N GLU A 50 13.51 0.66 19.56
CA GLU A 50 12.08 0.43 19.32
C GLU A 50 11.35 1.78 19.22
N GLN A 51 11.64 2.54 18.17
CA GLN A 51 11.15 3.89 17.94
C GLN A 51 10.80 4.09 16.47
N TRP A 52 9.78 4.90 16.20
CA TRP A 52 9.51 5.33 14.84
C TRP A 52 10.72 6.09 14.28
N PRO A 53 10.94 6.07 12.94
CA PRO A 53 11.90 6.94 12.28
C PRO A 53 11.75 8.42 12.70
N SER A 54 10.51 8.92 12.75
CA SER A 54 10.20 10.29 13.15
C SER A 54 10.65 10.62 14.58
N GLU A 55 10.52 9.69 15.54
CA GLU A 55 10.99 9.85 16.92
C GLU A 55 12.52 9.99 16.98
N ARG A 56 13.25 9.10 16.31
CA ARG A 56 14.72 9.12 16.24
C ARG A 56 15.28 10.41 15.65
N HIS A 57 14.53 11.04 14.73
CA HIS A 57 14.90 12.33 14.13
C HIS A 57 14.42 13.52 14.95
N ALA A 58 13.39 13.38 15.78
CA ALA A 58 12.85 14.43 16.65
C ALA A 58 13.73 14.71 17.87
N GLU A 59 14.36 13.68 18.46
CA GLU A 59 15.31 13.83 19.58
C GLU A 59 16.52 14.73 19.23
N LYS A 60 16.79 14.93 17.93
CA LYS A 60 17.86 15.82 17.44
C LYS A 60 17.44 17.29 17.30
N ARG A 61 16.17 17.62 17.54
CA ARG A 61 15.66 19.01 17.49
C ARG A 61 15.57 19.54 18.92
N GLU A 62 16.22 20.66 19.19
CA GLU A 62 16.06 21.38 20.46
C GLU A 62 14.58 21.71 20.69
N ILE A 63 14.02 21.19 21.77
CA ILE A 63 12.66 21.49 22.20
C ILE A 63 12.70 22.89 22.82
N PHE A 64 12.20 23.88 22.09
CA PHE A 64 11.89 25.17 22.69
C PHE A 64 10.72 24.98 23.66
N ALA A 65 11.02 24.98 24.96
CA ALA A 65 10.01 25.05 25.99
C ALA A 65 9.46 26.49 26.06
N ASP A 66 8.26 26.69 25.55
CA ASP A 66 7.55 27.96 25.69
C ASP A 66 7.02 28.09 27.12
N SER A 67 7.52 29.10 27.85
CA SER A 67 7.12 29.39 29.24
C SER A 67 5.63 29.72 29.43
N SER A 68 4.91 29.99 28.32
CA SER A 68 3.45 30.21 28.32
C SER A 68 2.63 28.91 28.45
N PHE A 69 3.24 27.74 28.28
CA PHE A 69 2.56 26.45 28.45
C PHE A 69 2.81 25.89 29.85
N LYS A 70 1.75 25.55 30.59
CA LYS A 70 1.86 24.94 31.92
C LYS A 70 1.76 23.43 31.82
N THR A 71 2.61 22.75 32.58
CA THR A 71 2.70 21.28 32.69
C THR A 71 2.04 20.80 33.98
N ALA A 72 1.75 19.50 34.10
CA ALA A 72 1.28 18.92 35.36
C ALA A 72 2.20 19.25 36.55
N GLN A 73 3.52 19.33 36.32
CA GLN A 73 4.49 19.69 37.37
C GLN A 73 4.30 21.12 37.89
N ASP A 74 3.90 22.06 37.03
CA ASP A 74 3.60 23.44 37.46
C ASP A 74 2.39 23.47 38.38
N PHE A 75 1.34 22.71 38.06
CA PHE A 75 0.14 22.57 38.90
C PHE A 75 0.42 21.82 40.21
N LEU A 76 1.27 20.79 40.19
CA LEU A 76 1.74 20.12 41.40
C LEU A 76 2.55 21.06 42.28
N SER A 77 3.40 21.89 41.68
CA SER A 77 4.18 22.89 42.42
C SER A 77 3.27 23.94 43.07
N LEU A 78 2.22 24.38 42.37
CA LEU A 78 1.18 25.24 42.93
C LEU A 78 0.47 24.56 44.12
N LEU A 79 0.04 23.30 43.97
CA LEU A 79 -0.62 22.53 45.03
C LEU A 79 0.29 22.35 46.26
N ASN A 80 1.58 22.05 46.04
CA ASN A 80 2.56 21.84 47.10
C ASN A 80 2.98 23.14 47.81
N ALA A 81 2.83 24.30 47.15
CA ALA A 81 3.07 25.60 47.76
C ALA A 81 2.00 26.00 48.79
N LEU A 82 0.96 25.18 49.00
CA LEU A 82 -0.14 25.41 49.93
C LEU A 82 -0.01 24.53 51.19
N PRO A 83 0.67 24.99 52.25
CA PRO A 83 1.06 24.17 53.40
C PRO A 83 -0.11 23.66 54.27
N LEU A 84 -1.33 24.18 54.09
CA LEU A 84 -2.54 23.78 54.83
C LEU A 84 -3.59 23.11 53.93
N GLY A 85 -3.23 22.73 52.70
CA GLY A 85 -4.17 22.27 51.68
C GLY A 85 -4.94 23.43 51.02
N LEU A 86 -5.91 23.09 50.17
CA LEU A 86 -6.75 24.07 49.48
C LEU A 86 -7.71 24.74 50.49
N PRO A 87 -7.73 26.08 50.59
CA PRO A 87 -8.59 26.76 51.56
C PRO A 87 -10.07 26.68 51.19
N LYS A 88 -10.95 26.88 52.18
CA LYS A 88 -12.40 26.83 52.01
C LYS A 88 -12.92 27.72 50.88
N ALA A 89 -12.30 28.88 50.65
CA ALA A 89 -12.66 29.75 49.53
C ALA A 89 -12.45 29.09 48.15
N PHE A 90 -11.51 28.15 48.01
CA PHE A 90 -11.38 27.30 46.82
C PHE A 90 -12.58 26.35 46.69
N ASP A 91 -13.01 25.73 47.79
CA ASP A 91 -14.18 24.85 47.79
C ASP A 91 -15.48 25.59 47.44
N ASP A 92 -15.60 26.86 47.84
CA ASP A 92 -16.74 27.71 47.49
C ASP A 92 -16.77 27.99 45.96
N ILE A 93 -15.61 28.18 45.32
CA ILE A 93 -15.51 28.31 43.86
C ILE A 93 -15.90 27.00 43.17
N VAL A 94 -15.39 25.86 43.65
CA VAL A 94 -15.71 24.55 43.09
C VAL A 94 -17.21 24.25 43.21
N SER A 95 -17.82 24.53 44.36
CA SER A 95 -19.28 24.40 44.58
C SER A 95 -20.07 25.32 43.66
N TRP A 96 -19.62 26.56 43.45
CA TRP A 96 -20.24 27.49 42.52
C TRP A 96 -20.22 26.97 41.06
N ILE A 97 -19.10 26.41 40.59
CA ILE A 97 -19.00 25.80 39.25
C ILE A 97 -20.05 24.69 39.07
N MET A 98 -20.25 23.87 40.09
CA MET A 98 -21.19 22.75 40.04
C MET A 98 -22.65 23.24 40.05
N GLU A 99 -22.98 24.13 40.97
CA GLU A 99 -24.37 24.44 41.34
C GLU A 99 -24.98 25.64 40.59
N GLN A 100 -24.16 26.64 40.23
CA GLN A 100 -24.63 27.89 39.63
C GLN A 100 -24.39 27.92 38.11
N ASP A 101 -25.18 28.73 37.39
CA ASP A 101 -25.08 28.90 35.94
C ASP A 101 -24.42 30.26 35.62
N GLY A 102 -23.15 30.41 36.00
CA GLY A 102 -22.35 31.60 35.73
C GLY A 102 -21.49 31.51 34.47
N ASP A 103 -20.88 32.62 34.10
CA ASP A 103 -19.99 32.73 32.94
C ASP A 103 -18.49 32.75 33.32
N LEU A 104 -17.62 32.79 32.31
CA LEU A 104 -16.17 32.84 32.51
C LEU A 104 -15.73 34.08 33.30
N SER A 105 -16.38 35.23 33.09
CA SER A 105 -16.02 36.48 33.77
C SER A 105 -16.28 36.41 35.27
N GLU A 106 -17.38 35.79 35.69
CA GLU A 106 -17.66 35.56 37.12
C GLU A 106 -16.67 34.57 37.74
N LEU A 107 -16.30 33.50 37.01
CA LEU A 107 -15.27 32.56 37.45
C LEU A 107 -13.90 33.25 37.64
N GLU A 108 -13.52 34.10 36.68
CA GLU A 108 -12.28 34.88 36.76
C GLU A 108 -12.27 35.84 37.93
N GLN A 109 -13.40 36.49 38.24
CA GLN A 109 -13.51 37.41 39.37
C GLN A 109 -13.36 36.67 40.71
N ARG A 110 -14.08 35.56 40.88
CA ARG A 110 -14.02 34.73 42.10
C ARG A 110 -12.63 34.15 42.31
N THR A 111 -11.97 33.72 41.23
CA THR A 111 -10.61 33.20 41.31
C THR A 111 -9.57 34.29 41.57
N ALA A 112 -9.79 35.53 41.09
CA ALA A 112 -8.89 36.65 41.37
C ALA A 112 -8.80 36.94 42.87
N GLN A 113 -9.95 36.97 43.56
CA GLN A 113 -10.03 37.20 45.00
C GLN A 113 -9.21 36.16 45.78
N LEU A 114 -9.27 34.91 45.35
CA LEU A 114 -8.50 33.81 45.94
C LEU A 114 -6.99 33.89 45.62
N ALA A 115 -6.65 34.26 44.38
CA ALA A 115 -5.28 34.31 43.92
C ALA A 115 -4.47 35.42 44.62
N ASP A 116 -5.10 36.57 44.89
CA ASP A 116 -4.49 37.68 45.62
C ASP A 116 -4.10 37.29 47.06
N GLU A 117 -4.81 36.34 47.66
CA GLU A 117 -4.55 35.82 49.01
C GLU A 117 -3.45 34.73 49.04
N ILE A 118 -3.32 33.94 47.97
CA ILE A 118 -2.64 32.64 48.02
C ILE A 118 -1.44 32.52 47.08
N ALA A 119 -1.53 33.13 45.91
CA ALA A 119 -0.55 32.97 44.84
C ALA A 119 -0.04 34.32 44.26
N PRO A 120 0.16 35.39 45.07
CA PRO A 120 0.54 36.70 44.52
C PRO A 120 1.92 36.70 43.85
N THR A 121 2.77 35.72 44.17
CA THR A 121 4.14 35.60 43.65
C THR A 121 4.31 34.49 42.60
N ILE A 122 3.25 33.72 42.31
CA ILE A 122 3.32 32.62 41.34
C ILE A 122 2.90 33.15 39.96
N PRO A 123 3.79 33.10 38.94
CA PRO A 123 3.42 33.49 37.58
C PRO A 123 2.19 32.71 37.10
N ASP A 124 1.20 33.42 36.55
CA ASP A 124 -0.09 32.86 36.10
C ASP A 124 -0.93 32.18 37.20
N GLY A 125 -0.62 32.40 38.48
CA GLY A 125 -1.25 31.74 39.62
C GLY A 125 -2.79 31.82 39.63
N LYS A 126 -3.35 32.97 39.28
CA LYS A 126 -4.81 33.15 39.12
C LYS A 126 -5.40 32.15 38.12
N THR A 127 -4.84 32.10 36.92
CA THR A 127 -5.37 31.27 35.83
C THR A 127 -5.13 29.78 36.09
N MET A 128 -4.01 29.44 36.74
CA MET A 128 -3.75 28.09 37.20
C MET A 128 -4.75 27.65 38.27
N LEU A 129 -5.05 28.48 39.29
CA LEU A 129 -6.08 28.19 40.29
C LEU A 129 -7.46 28.00 39.66
N MET A 130 -7.79 28.81 38.64
CA MET A 130 -9.06 28.69 37.91
C MET A 130 -9.16 27.33 37.21
N THR A 131 -8.10 26.94 36.51
CA THR A 131 -8.02 25.67 35.77
C THR A 131 -8.09 24.48 36.73
N LEU A 132 -7.42 24.59 37.88
CA LEU A 132 -7.43 23.60 38.93
C LEU A 132 -8.83 23.46 39.57
N ALA A 133 -9.54 24.57 39.79
CA ALA A 133 -10.92 24.57 40.30
C ALA A 133 -11.88 23.85 39.32
N CYS A 134 -11.72 24.06 38.01
CA CYS A 134 -12.44 23.30 36.99
C CYS A 134 -12.14 21.79 37.09
N GLY A 135 -10.87 21.40 37.24
CA GLY A 135 -10.49 19.99 37.45
C GLY A 135 -11.15 19.40 38.70
N ALA A 136 -11.04 20.09 39.84
CA ALA A 136 -11.66 19.66 41.10
C ALA A 136 -13.19 19.55 41.02
N ALA A 137 -13.86 20.44 40.28
CA ALA A 137 -15.31 20.35 40.05
C ALA A 137 -15.70 19.07 39.27
N LEU A 138 -14.90 18.66 38.28
CA LEU A 138 -15.10 17.41 37.55
C LEU A 138 -14.88 16.18 38.43
N GLU A 139 -14.01 16.26 39.45
CA GLU A 139 -13.84 15.18 40.42
C GLU A 139 -15.04 15.03 41.34
N ARG A 140 -15.54 16.15 41.90
CA ARG A 140 -16.64 16.14 42.86
C ARG A 140 -17.98 15.76 42.26
N THR A 141 -18.22 16.18 41.01
CA THR A 141 -19.43 15.84 40.25
C THR A 141 -19.04 15.38 38.84
N PRO A 142 -18.57 14.12 38.68
CA PRO A 142 -18.16 13.57 37.39
C PRO A 142 -19.39 13.26 36.54
N SER A 143 -19.94 14.28 35.88
CA SER A 143 -21.11 14.17 35.02
C SER A 143 -20.94 14.98 33.73
N LEU A 144 -21.65 14.58 32.68
CA LEU A 144 -21.71 15.34 31.42
C LEU A 144 -22.19 16.77 31.62
N ARG A 145 -23.07 17.04 32.60
CA ARG A 145 -23.54 18.39 32.90
C ARG A 145 -22.37 19.29 33.36
N THR A 146 -21.57 18.81 34.31
CA THR A 146 -20.39 19.53 34.79
C THR A 146 -19.37 19.73 33.67
N TRP A 147 -19.17 18.69 32.85
CA TRP A 147 -18.30 18.75 31.68
C TRP A 147 -18.75 19.82 30.68
N THR A 148 -20.04 19.87 30.31
CA THR A 148 -20.57 20.88 29.37
C THR A 148 -20.39 22.30 29.90
N LYS A 149 -20.56 22.53 31.21
CA LYS A 149 -20.30 23.84 31.84
C LYS A 149 -18.82 24.24 31.69
N ILE A 150 -17.90 23.35 32.05
CA ILE A 150 -16.47 23.62 31.94
C ILE A 150 -16.03 23.78 30.48
N ASN A 151 -16.63 23.03 29.57
CA ASN A 151 -16.40 23.17 28.14
C ASN A 151 -16.81 24.55 27.61
N ALA A 152 -17.88 25.16 28.18
CA ALA A 152 -18.26 26.54 27.86
C ALA A 152 -17.25 27.58 28.35
N PHE A 153 -16.65 27.38 29.53
CA PHE A 153 -15.53 28.22 29.97
C PHE A 153 -14.31 28.05 29.06
N LYS A 154 -14.00 26.80 28.71
CA LYS A 154 -12.89 26.43 27.84
C LYS A 154 -12.99 27.04 26.45
N TYR A 155 -14.19 27.06 25.87
CA TYR A 155 -14.44 27.68 24.56
C TYR A 155 -14.08 29.18 24.54
N ASN A 156 -14.18 29.85 25.69
CA ASN A 156 -13.92 31.28 25.84
C ASN A 156 -12.56 31.60 26.51
N SER A 157 -11.75 30.58 26.83
CA SER A 157 -10.45 30.75 27.51
C SER A 157 -9.37 29.86 26.91
N TRP A 158 -8.37 30.48 26.30
CA TRP A 158 -7.23 29.77 25.71
C TRP A 158 -6.45 28.95 26.76
N GLN A 159 -6.26 29.50 27.96
CA GLN A 159 -5.53 28.85 29.04
C GLN A 159 -6.28 27.61 29.54
N LEU A 160 -7.60 27.70 29.78
CA LEU A 160 -8.40 26.52 30.13
C LEU A 160 -8.36 25.48 29.01
N ALA A 161 -8.43 25.90 27.75
CA ALA A 161 -8.36 24.99 26.61
C ALA A 161 -7.06 24.18 26.54
N ARG A 162 -5.94 24.77 26.97
CA ARG A 162 -4.62 24.16 26.86
C ARG A 162 -4.12 23.51 28.14
N TRP A 163 -4.56 23.96 29.32
CA TRP A 163 -4.00 23.54 30.60
C TRP A 163 -4.89 22.57 31.40
N LEU A 164 -6.16 22.38 31.01
CA LEU A 164 -7.11 21.58 31.79
C LEU A 164 -6.65 20.13 32.01
N SER A 165 -6.13 19.46 30.98
CA SER A 165 -5.64 18.07 31.12
C SER A 165 -4.45 17.97 32.07
N GLU A 166 -3.55 18.95 32.04
CA GLU A 166 -2.39 19.02 32.93
C GLU A 166 -2.83 19.28 34.39
N ALA A 167 -3.80 20.19 34.61
CA ALA A 167 -4.36 20.46 35.93
C ALA A 167 -5.10 19.25 36.51
N MET A 168 -5.91 18.55 35.70
CA MET A 168 -6.60 17.33 36.12
C MET A 168 -5.59 16.22 36.47
N THR A 169 -4.53 16.06 35.67
CA THR A 169 -3.47 15.07 35.94
C THR A 169 -2.80 15.36 37.29
N ALA A 170 -2.37 16.60 37.53
CA ALA A 170 -1.79 17.03 38.81
C ALA A 170 -2.75 16.83 39.99
N TYR A 171 -4.04 17.14 39.81
CA TYR A 171 -5.04 16.96 40.86
C TYR A 171 -5.26 15.49 41.22
N ALA A 172 -5.21 14.59 40.23
CA ALA A 172 -5.35 13.15 40.43
C ALA A 172 -4.16 12.51 41.15
N GLU A 173 -2.95 13.03 40.96
CA GLU A 173 -1.78 12.59 41.73
C GLU A 173 -1.92 12.91 43.23
N MET A 174 -2.52 14.05 43.57
CA MET A 174 -2.74 14.45 44.97
C MET A 174 -4.01 13.85 45.58
N ASN A 175 -5.01 13.49 44.76
CA ASN A 175 -6.31 12.98 45.18
C ASN A 175 -6.67 11.68 44.45
N PRO A 176 -6.42 10.50 45.04
CA PRO A 176 -6.68 9.22 44.39
C PRO A 176 -8.15 8.99 43.98
N SER A 177 -9.13 9.65 44.64
CA SER A 177 -10.53 9.60 44.25
C SER A 177 -10.78 10.20 42.86
N ALA A 178 -9.99 11.21 42.48
CA ALA A 178 -10.08 11.88 41.18
C ALA A 178 -9.76 10.95 40.02
N CYS A 179 -8.87 9.97 40.22
CA CYS A 179 -8.55 8.98 39.20
C CYS A 179 -9.80 8.25 38.71
N ASN A 180 -10.60 7.74 39.65
CA ASN A 180 -11.83 7.02 39.32
C ASN A 180 -12.88 7.96 38.76
N ALA A 181 -13.03 9.16 39.33
CA ALA A 181 -14.01 10.15 38.87
C ALA A 181 -13.78 10.56 37.40
N TYR A 182 -12.53 10.89 37.04
CA TYR A 182 -12.19 11.27 35.67
C TYR A 182 -12.32 10.11 34.68
N VAL A 183 -11.96 8.88 35.09
CA VAL A 183 -12.13 7.68 34.27
C VAL A 183 -13.61 7.40 33.99
N GLU A 184 -14.48 7.50 35.00
CA GLU A 184 -15.93 7.28 34.81
C GLU A 184 -16.55 8.39 33.96
N LEU A 185 -16.19 9.65 34.18
CA LEU A 185 -16.62 10.76 33.32
C LEU A 185 -16.18 10.55 31.86
N ALA A 186 -14.94 10.12 31.63
CA ALA A 186 -14.45 9.86 30.29
C ALA A 186 -15.20 8.72 29.60
N LYS A 187 -15.58 7.66 30.32
CA LYS A 187 -16.43 6.59 29.78
C LYS A 187 -17.83 7.10 29.44
N GLU A 188 -18.42 7.93 30.29
CA GLU A 188 -19.73 8.54 30.06
C GLU A 188 -19.68 9.45 28.82
N ALA A 189 -18.66 10.30 28.72
CA ALA A 189 -18.43 11.18 27.58
C ALA A 189 -18.20 10.39 26.29
N PHE A 190 -17.40 9.32 26.34
CA PHE A 190 -17.19 8.43 25.20
C PHE A 190 -18.52 7.83 24.70
N ALA A 191 -19.31 7.23 25.61
CA ALA A 191 -20.60 6.64 25.25
C ALA A 191 -21.56 7.69 24.67
N ALA A 192 -21.54 8.90 25.22
CA ALA A 192 -22.36 10.01 24.76
C ALA A 192 -21.92 10.59 23.41
N LEU A 193 -20.63 10.52 23.07
CA LEU A 193 -20.13 10.84 21.73
C LEU A 193 -20.49 9.75 20.72
N ASP A 194 -20.31 8.49 21.11
CA ASP A 194 -20.56 7.33 20.24
C ASP A 194 -22.03 7.21 19.82
N ASN A 195 -22.95 7.61 20.72
CA ASN A 195 -24.39 7.67 20.44
C ASN A 195 -24.89 9.07 20.02
N PHE A 196 -23.98 10.04 19.81
CA PHE A 196 -24.27 11.42 19.38
C PHE A 196 -25.18 12.23 20.33
N THR A 197 -25.29 11.85 21.60
CA THR A 197 -26.03 12.64 22.62
C THR A 197 -25.21 13.81 23.17
N LEU A 198 -23.88 13.69 23.24
CA LEU A 198 -23.00 14.81 23.57
C LEU A 198 -22.74 15.65 22.32
N LYS A 199 -23.21 16.90 22.34
CA LYS A 199 -23.07 17.86 21.23
C LYS A 199 -21.94 18.85 21.51
N SER A 200 -21.18 19.14 20.46
CA SER A 200 -20.28 20.29 20.43
C SER A 200 -21.08 21.59 20.45
N GLN A 201 -20.45 22.69 20.89
CA GLN A 201 -21.06 24.03 20.75
C GLN A 201 -21.17 24.48 19.30
N SER A 202 -20.32 23.94 18.42
CA SER A 202 -20.33 24.20 16.99
C SER A 202 -21.38 23.33 16.29
N ALA A 203 -22.43 23.96 15.75
CA ALA A 203 -23.44 23.29 14.93
C ALA A 203 -22.80 22.56 13.74
N ARG A 204 -21.82 23.20 13.08
CA ARG A 204 -21.05 22.62 11.98
C ARG A 204 -20.34 21.32 12.39
N THR A 205 -19.69 21.31 13.55
CA THR A 205 -18.99 20.12 14.05
C THR A 205 -19.98 18.97 14.31
N ASN A 206 -21.16 19.28 14.84
CA ASN A 206 -22.22 18.28 15.03
C ASN A 206 -22.76 17.71 13.70
N GLU A 207 -22.95 18.57 12.69
CA GLU A 207 -23.35 18.18 11.33
C GLU A 207 -22.28 17.29 10.68
N GLU A 208 -21.00 17.67 10.77
CA GLU A 208 -19.88 16.88 10.23
C GLU A 208 -19.80 15.50 10.92
N ARG A 209 -19.84 15.44 12.27
CA ARG A 209 -19.88 14.18 13.03
C ARG A 209 -21.03 13.29 12.58
N SER A 210 -22.25 13.85 12.50
CA SER A 210 -23.45 13.08 12.17
C SER A 210 -23.47 12.64 10.69
N GLY A 211 -23.00 13.50 9.79
CA GLY A 211 -22.90 13.22 8.36
C GLY A 211 -21.88 12.12 8.05
N ALA A 212 -20.71 12.14 8.70
CA ALA A 212 -19.71 11.08 8.57
C ALA A 212 -20.25 9.74 9.07
N TRP A 213 -20.97 9.73 10.18
CA TRP A 213 -21.60 8.50 10.70
C TRP A 213 -22.72 7.97 9.80
N ALA A 214 -23.56 8.86 9.26
CA ALA A 214 -24.59 8.47 8.29
C ALA A 214 -23.96 7.89 7.02
N TYR A 215 -22.88 8.49 6.53
CA TYR A 215 -22.11 7.98 5.40
C TYR A 215 -21.56 6.58 5.68
N TRP A 216 -20.89 6.38 6.82
CA TRP A 216 -20.37 5.08 7.25
C TRP A 216 -21.44 3.99 7.32
N ASN A 217 -22.61 4.32 7.89
CA ASN A 217 -23.70 3.34 8.01
C ASN A 217 -24.27 2.91 6.65
N ASN A 218 -24.25 3.80 5.65
CA ASN A 218 -24.73 3.51 4.31
C ASN A 218 -23.69 2.81 3.41
N ARG A 219 -22.41 2.76 3.81
CA ARG A 219 -21.36 2.07 3.03
C ARG A 219 -21.50 0.56 3.13
N GLN A 220 -21.33 -0.13 2.01
CA GLN A 220 -21.21 -1.58 1.92
C GLN A 220 -19.75 -2.06 2.11
N ASP A 221 -18.79 -1.27 1.64
CA ASP A 221 -17.35 -1.52 1.63
C ASP A 221 -16.63 -0.81 2.80
N ARG A 222 -17.15 -0.96 4.01
CA ARG A 222 -16.67 -0.25 5.21
C ARG A 222 -15.19 -0.47 5.53
N LEU A 223 -14.69 -1.70 5.37
CA LEU A 223 -13.27 -1.99 5.61
C LEU A 223 -12.37 -1.28 4.60
N GLU A 224 -12.78 -1.20 3.34
CA GLU A 224 -12.05 -0.46 2.30
C GLU A 224 -11.98 1.03 2.64
N GLU A 225 -13.05 1.62 3.18
CA GLU A 225 -13.01 3.01 3.64
C GLU A 225 -11.98 3.25 4.76
N ILE A 226 -11.78 2.28 5.66
CA ILE A 226 -10.70 2.34 6.65
C ILE A 226 -9.34 2.26 5.96
N TRP A 227 -9.14 1.34 5.02
CA TRP A 227 -7.89 1.19 4.27
C TRP A 227 -7.44 2.46 3.54
N TRP A 228 -8.40 3.25 3.05
CA TRP A 228 -8.15 4.55 2.46
C TRP A 228 -7.93 5.69 3.48
N GLY A 229 -7.89 5.40 4.78
CA GLY A 229 -7.65 6.37 5.84
C GLY A 229 -8.84 7.29 6.15
N LEU A 230 -10.08 6.81 5.94
CA LEU A 230 -11.31 7.59 6.18
C LEU A 230 -11.35 8.87 5.34
N ARG A 231 -11.51 8.73 4.02
CA ARG A 231 -11.37 9.83 3.05
C ARG A 231 -12.36 10.96 3.33
N GLY A 232 -11.88 12.19 3.15
CA GLY A 232 -12.70 13.39 3.32
C GLY A 232 -13.02 13.74 4.78
N TRP A 233 -12.45 13.03 5.76
CA TRP A 233 -12.61 13.33 7.17
C TRP A 233 -11.39 14.07 7.75
N SER A 234 -11.64 15.15 8.50
CA SER A 234 -10.62 15.96 9.19
C SER A 234 -10.22 15.39 10.58
N GLY A 235 -10.13 14.06 10.67
CA GLY A 235 -9.52 13.29 11.77
C GLY A 235 -10.04 13.62 13.18
N PHE A 236 -9.23 14.36 13.94
CA PHE A 236 -9.43 14.64 15.35
C PHE A 236 -10.05 16.00 15.65
N MET A 237 -10.01 16.96 14.70
CA MET A 237 -10.46 18.33 14.93
C MET A 237 -11.93 18.38 15.34
N ASN A 238 -12.72 17.46 14.80
CA ASN A 238 -14.11 17.33 15.14
C ASN A 238 -14.36 16.81 16.55
N TYR A 239 -13.36 16.34 17.29
CA TYR A 239 -13.45 15.90 18.70
C TYR A 239 -12.51 16.68 19.62
N GLU A 240 -12.01 17.84 19.19
CA GLU A 240 -11.03 18.65 19.93
C GLU A 240 -11.53 19.05 21.32
N GLU A 241 -12.83 19.32 21.46
CA GLU A 241 -13.45 19.68 22.73
C GLU A 241 -13.22 18.59 23.79
N GLU A 242 -13.30 17.32 23.44
CA GLU A 242 -13.22 16.23 24.42
C GLU A 242 -11.80 15.69 24.64
N LEU A 243 -10.81 16.12 23.84
CA LEU A 243 -9.43 15.63 23.93
C LEU A 243 -8.79 15.78 25.32
N PRO A 244 -8.92 16.91 26.06
CA PRO A 244 -8.28 17.03 27.38
C PRO A 244 -8.74 15.95 28.37
N LEU A 245 -10.03 15.60 28.35
CA LEU A 245 -10.60 14.54 29.19
C LEU A 245 -10.03 13.18 28.80
N PHE A 246 -9.95 12.89 27.50
CA PHE A 246 -9.41 11.63 27.01
C PHE A 246 -7.90 11.50 27.21
N GLN A 247 -7.15 12.60 27.14
CA GLN A 247 -5.72 12.64 27.48
C GLN A 247 -5.49 12.21 28.93
N VAL A 248 -6.28 12.76 29.86
CA VAL A 248 -6.24 12.36 31.28
C VAL A 248 -6.64 10.89 31.42
N PHE A 249 -7.70 10.45 30.75
CA PHE A 249 -8.13 9.05 30.79
C PHE A 249 -7.03 8.10 30.32
N TYR A 250 -6.36 8.39 29.20
CA TYR A 250 -5.26 7.58 28.70
C TYR A 250 -4.06 7.57 29.65
N LYS A 251 -3.66 8.74 30.18
CA LYS A 251 -2.54 8.85 31.14
C LYS A 251 -2.80 8.05 32.42
N LEU A 252 -4.03 8.11 32.96
CA LEU A 252 -4.36 7.48 34.23
C LEU A 252 -4.65 5.97 34.10
N ASN A 253 -5.34 5.55 33.03
CA ASN A 253 -5.72 4.15 32.85
C ASN A 253 -5.74 3.72 31.37
N PRO A 254 -4.56 3.52 30.76
CA PRO A 254 -4.43 3.21 29.33
C PRO A 254 -5.10 1.89 28.93
N ASP A 255 -5.10 0.86 29.79
CA ASP A 255 -5.71 -0.43 29.45
C ASP A 255 -7.24 -0.36 29.45
N VAL A 256 -7.83 0.41 30.38
CA VAL A 256 -9.28 0.68 30.35
C VAL A 256 -9.63 1.55 29.15
N PHE A 257 -8.81 2.54 28.81
CA PHE A 257 -8.98 3.36 27.61
C PHE A 257 -9.04 2.51 26.33
N ILE A 258 -8.04 1.64 26.13
CA ILE A 258 -7.98 0.76 24.94
C ILE A 258 -9.22 -0.13 24.88
N ARG A 259 -9.63 -0.73 26.00
CA ARG A 259 -10.86 -1.55 26.06
C ARG A 259 -12.13 -0.76 25.76
N THR A 260 -12.20 0.50 26.16
CA THR A 260 -13.34 1.38 25.87
C THR A 260 -13.44 1.66 24.38
N ILE A 261 -12.36 2.13 23.75
CA ILE A 261 -12.39 2.49 22.32
C ILE A 261 -12.56 1.28 21.41
N SER A 262 -12.04 0.11 21.82
CA SER A 262 -12.12 -1.15 21.07
C SER A 262 -13.57 -1.64 20.86
N ARG A 263 -14.52 -1.13 21.65
CA ARG A 263 -15.94 -1.55 21.60
C ARG A 263 -16.79 -0.69 20.67
N SER A 264 -16.27 0.44 20.21
CA SER A 264 -17.01 1.32 19.30
C SER A 264 -16.91 0.84 17.86
N ALA A 265 -18.02 0.96 17.15
CA ALA A 265 -18.10 0.75 15.71
C ALA A 265 -17.89 2.05 14.91
N ASN A 266 -17.64 3.18 15.57
CA ASN A 266 -17.43 4.49 14.97
C ASN A 266 -15.94 4.72 14.67
N PRO A 267 -15.48 4.51 13.42
CA PRO A 267 -14.06 4.61 13.10
C PRO A 267 -13.53 6.05 13.24
N TYR A 268 -14.39 7.07 13.12
CA TYR A 268 -14.00 8.47 13.22
C TYR A 268 -13.68 8.86 14.67
N LEU A 269 -14.51 8.42 15.62
CA LEU A 269 -14.26 8.62 17.04
C LEU A 269 -13.02 7.83 17.49
N VAL A 270 -12.91 6.56 17.09
CA VAL A 270 -11.74 5.73 17.42
C VAL A 270 -10.46 6.34 16.84
N SER A 271 -10.47 6.79 15.57
CA SER A 271 -9.33 7.47 14.94
C SER A 271 -8.91 8.74 15.69
N ALA A 272 -9.86 9.58 16.12
CA ALA A 272 -9.56 10.76 16.92
C ALA A 272 -8.95 10.42 18.29
N LEU A 273 -9.31 9.28 18.87
CA LEU A 273 -8.77 8.81 20.15
C LEU A 273 -7.42 8.11 20.03
N LEU A 274 -7.08 7.55 18.87
CA LEU A 274 -5.71 7.11 18.59
C LEU A 274 -4.73 8.29 18.71
N PHE A 275 -5.12 9.47 18.22
CA PHE A 275 -4.33 10.68 18.35
C PHE A 275 -4.03 11.04 19.82
N VAL A 276 -5.00 10.86 20.72
CA VAL A 276 -4.82 11.10 22.17
C VAL A 276 -3.73 10.22 22.77
N ALA A 277 -3.62 8.98 22.30
CA ALA A 277 -2.60 8.04 22.76
C ALA A 277 -1.23 8.22 22.11
N GLY A 278 -1.05 9.26 21.28
CA GLY A 278 0.18 9.47 20.52
C GLY A 278 0.35 8.50 19.35
N ILE A 279 -0.77 8.06 18.77
CA ILE A 279 -0.79 7.22 17.55
C ILE A 279 -1.39 8.07 16.44
N GLY A 280 -0.57 8.52 15.49
CA GLY A 280 -0.98 9.47 14.46
C GLY A 280 0.04 10.58 14.20
N ALA A 281 -0.44 11.69 13.63
CA ALA A 281 0.41 12.83 13.27
C ALA A 281 1.02 13.57 14.48
N PHE A 282 1.99 14.45 14.20
CA PHE A 282 2.68 15.38 15.11
C PHE A 282 3.69 14.78 16.11
N SER A 283 3.33 13.75 16.87
CA SER A 283 4.25 13.09 17.82
C SER A 283 3.91 11.59 18.00
N PRO A 284 4.02 10.80 16.92
CA PRO A 284 3.76 9.36 16.99
C PRO A 284 4.76 8.68 17.92
N ARG A 285 4.29 7.73 18.74
CA ARG A 285 5.14 6.90 19.61
C ARG A 285 5.01 5.42 19.29
N PHE A 286 6.12 4.76 18.99
CA PHE A 286 6.11 3.35 18.62
C PHE A 286 5.69 2.46 19.79
N SER A 287 6.13 2.78 21.00
CA SER A 287 5.76 2.06 22.22
C SER A 287 4.25 2.07 22.47
N GLU A 288 3.58 3.20 22.25
CA GLU A 288 2.13 3.33 22.44
C GLU A 288 1.36 2.58 21.35
N TRP A 289 1.81 2.67 20.08
CA TRP A 289 1.25 1.87 18.99
C TRP A 289 1.39 0.37 19.27
N LYS A 290 2.58 -0.09 19.71
CA LYS A 290 2.85 -1.49 20.07
C LYS A 290 1.98 -1.95 21.23
N ARG A 291 1.78 -1.10 22.25
CA ARG A 291 0.85 -1.37 23.36
C ARG A 291 -0.58 -1.58 22.86
N MET A 292 -1.06 -0.70 21.98
CA MET A 292 -2.39 -0.81 21.41
C MET A 292 -2.55 -2.06 20.54
N ILE A 293 -1.57 -2.37 19.69
CA ILE A 293 -1.55 -3.60 18.89
C ILE A 293 -1.64 -4.83 19.80
N ALA A 294 -0.91 -4.87 20.92
CA ALA A 294 -0.97 -6.02 21.82
C ALA A 294 -2.33 -6.17 22.52
N ALA A 295 -2.98 -5.07 22.88
CA ALA A 295 -4.23 -5.06 23.64
C ALA A 295 -5.51 -5.05 22.78
N ALA A 296 -5.40 -4.70 21.49
CA ALA A 296 -6.54 -4.63 20.59
C ALA A 296 -7.17 -6.02 20.36
N PRO A 297 -8.51 -6.11 20.33
CA PRO A 297 -9.19 -7.37 20.03
C PRO A 297 -8.89 -7.82 18.60
N ALA A 298 -9.05 -9.11 18.33
CA ALA A 298 -8.97 -9.62 16.98
C ALA A 298 -10.03 -8.93 16.10
N ALA A 299 -9.63 -8.48 14.92
CA ALA A 299 -10.57 -7.91 13.94
C ALA A 299 -10.97 -8.91 12.86
N PHE A 300 -10.18 -9.97 12.69
CA PHE A 300 -10.38 -10.97 11.66
C PHE A 300 -10.53 -12.35 12.29
N GLU A 301 -11.66 -12.98 12.02
CA GLU A 301 -11.99 -14.34 12.46
C GLU A 301 -11.13 -15.37 11.70
N ASP A 302 -11.21 -16.63 12.13
CA ASP A 302 -10.60 -17.75 11.40
C ASP A 302 -11.11 -17.75 9.95
N GLY A 303 -10.17 -17.81 8.99
CA GLY A 303 -10.47 -17.65 7.56
C GLY A 303 -10.46 -16.21 7.05
N GLY A 304 -10.23 -15.22 7.91
CA GLY A 304 -10.00 -13.82 7.52
C GLY A 304 -11.25 -12.95 7.43
N LYS A 305 -12.43 -13.46 7.82
CA LYS A 305 -13.66 -12.66 7.81
C LYS A 305 -13.57 -11.50 8.81
N TRP A 306 -13.94 -10.29 8.41
CA TRP A 306 -13.90 -9.13 9.28
C TRP A 306 -15.10 -9.09 10.23
N ASN A 307 -14.86 -8.95 11.53
CA ASN A 307 -15.89 -8.92 12.56
C ASN A 307 -16.42 -7.50 12.87
N SER A 308 -16.17 -6.55 11.96
CA SER A 308 -16.51 -5.12 12.10
C SER A 308 -15.72 -4.34 13.16
N SER A 309 -14.71 -4.94 13.82
CA SER A 309 -13.80 -4.20 14.69
C SER A 309 -12.96 -3.20 13.90
N VAL A 310 -13.00 -1.94 14.31
CA VAL A 310 -12.33 -0.83 13.59
C VAL A 310 -10.90 -0.55 14.09
N LEU A 311 -10.58 -0.91 15.34
CA LEU A 311 -9.32 -0.51 15.97
C LEU A 311 -8.10 -1.12 15.27
N MET A 312 -8.07 -2.44 15.05
CA MET A 312 -6.93 -3.09 14.41
C MET A 312 -6.71 -2.60 12.97
N PRO A 313 -7.74 -2.53 12.09
CA PRO A 313 -7.58 -1.92 10.76
C PRO A 313 -7.01 -0.49 10.79
N LEU A 314 -7.48 0.37 11.70
CA LEU A 314 -6.94 1.74 11.84
C LEU A 314 -5.46 1.74 12.27
N LEU A 315 -5.06 0.84 13.17
CA LEU A 315 -3.66 0.71 13.61
C LEU A 315 -2.74 0.22 12.48
N LEU A 316 -3.23 -0.64 11.59
CA LEU A 316 -2.49 -1.09 10.40
C LEU A 316 -2.28 0.03 9.38
N VAL A 317 -3.32 0.85 9.17
CA VAL A 317 -3.23 2.05 8.31
C VAL A 317 -2.22 3.02 8.87
N GLU A 318 -2.23 3.26 10.19
CA GLU A 318 -1.27 4.15 10.83
C GLU A 318 0.17 3.62 10.72
N ALA A 319 0.39 2.32 10.91
CA ALA A 319 1.70 1.71 10.74
C ALA A 319 2.25 1.90 9.31
N ARG A 320 1.39 1.70 8.30
CA ARG A 320 1.74 1.99 6.91
C ARG A 320 2.08 3.46 6.71
N ASN A 321 1.28 4.38 7.25
CA ASN A 321 1.51 5.81 7.13
C ASN A 321 2.85 6.23 7.74
N GLN A 322 3.22 5.70 8.91
CA GLN A 322 4.53 5.96 9.53
C GLN A 322 5.70 5.51 8.64
N LEU A 323 5.54 4.39 7.94
CA LEU A 323 6.54 3.91 6.99
C LEU A 323 6.66 4.83 5.76
N LEU A 324 5.53 5.32 5.23
CA LEU A 324 5.51 6.26 4.10
C LEU A 324 6.11 7.64 4.42
N GLN A 325 6.16 8.03 5.69
CA GLN A 325 6.79 9.28 6.13
C GLN A 325 8.32 9.23 6.09
N VAL A 326 8.95 8.05 6.03
CA VAL A 326 10.42 7.90 6.02
C VAL A 326 11.08 8.73 4.91
N PRO A 327 10.72 8.58 3.62
CA PRO A 327 11.30 9.41 2.56
C PRO A 327 10.92 10.88 2.69
N GLN A 328 9.72 11.20 3.18
CA GLN A 328 9.22 12.58 3.31
C GLN A 328 9.97 13.39 4.38
N ASN A 329 10.49 12.72 5.40
CA ASN A 329 11.29 13.36 6.46
C ASN A 329 12.65 13.87 5.95
N ARG A 330 13.12 13.41 4.78
CA ARG A 330 14.35 13.88 4.14
C ARG A 330 13.99 15.02 3.17
N ARG A 331 14.35 16.25 3.54
CA ARG A 331 13.98 17.49 2.82
C ARG A 331 14.64 17.68 1.44
N ASN A 332 15.54 16.78 1.02
CA ASN A 332 16.33 16.94 -0.20
C ASN A 332 15.64 16.28 -1.41
N LEU A 333 15.38 17.07 -2.46
CA LEU A 333 14.84 16.56 -3.73
C LEU A 333 15.88 15.73 -4.50
N ASP A 334 17.18 16.01 -4.33
CA ASP A 334 18.29 15.30 -4.99
C ASP A 334 19.02 14.40 -3.99
N LEU A 335 18.57 13.15 -3.89
CA LEU A 335 19.17 12.14 -3.02
C LEU A 335 20.41 11.54 -3.68
N THR A 336 21.54 11.62 -2.99
CA THR A 336 22.78 10.90 -3.30
C THR A 336 22.57 9.37 -3.19
N PRO A 337 23.39 8.53 -3.86
CA PRO A 337 23.26 7.08 -3.75
C PRO A 337 23.28 6.56 -2.30
N GLY A 338 24.18 7.09 -1.46
CA GLY A 338 24.26 6.71 -0.05
C GLY A 338 22.99 7.05 0.74
N GLU A 339 22.39 8.23 0.52
CA GLU A 339 21.12 8.61 1.15
C GLU A 339 19.96 7.71 0.71
N ARG A 340 19.97 7.24 -0.55
CA ARG A 340 18.96 6.28 -1.03
C ARG A 340 19.09 4.95 -0.30
N ASP A 341 20.30 4.44 -0.13
CA ASP A 341 20.54 3.18 0.59
C ASP A 341 20.16 3.29 2.07
N GLU A 342 20.46 4.43 2.72
CA GLU A 342 20.00 4.72 4.08
C GLU A 342 18.46 4.68 4.19
N ILE A 343 17.75 5.31 3.26
CA ILE A 343 16.28 5.31 3.23
C ILE A 343 15.73 3.89 3.05
N LYS A 344 16.30 3.10 2.12
CA LYS A 344 15.91 1.69 1.91
C LYS A 344 16.08 0.88 3.18
N GLN A 345 17.22 1.04 3.86
CA GLN A 345 17.51 0.34 5.10
C GLN A 345 16.57 0.77 6.22
N GLU A 346 16.26 2.07 6.33
CA GLU A 346 15.34 2.60 7.33
C GLU A 346 13.90 2.10 7.11
N ILE A 347 13.42 2.06 5.85
CA ILE A 347 12.14 1.46 5.47
C ILE A 347 12.12 -0.02 5.87
N THR A 348 13.12 -0.80 5.44
CA THR A 348 13.18 -2.25 5.72
C THR A 348 13.21 -2.53 7.22
N SER A 349 14.00 -1.78 7.99
CA SER A 349 14.12 -1.96 9.44
C SER A 349 12.82 -1.59 10.16
N THR A 350 12.12 -0.56 9.69
CA THR A 350 10.83 -0.14 10.26
C THR A 350 9.73 -1.15 9.94
N ALA A 351 9.71 -1.70 8.72
CA ALA A 351 8.81 -2.79 8.35
C ALA A 351 9.04 -4.03 9.24
N GLU A 352 10.30 -4.40 9.51
CA GLU A 352 10.67 -5.48 10.44
C GLU A 352 10.11 -5.25 11.86
N LEU A 353 10.19 -4.02 12.38
CA LEU A 353 9.62 -3.65 13.69
C LEU A 353 8.09 -3.83 13.71
N ILE A 354 7.40 -3.27 12.70
CA ILE A 354 5.93 -3.33 12.58
C ILE A 354 5.46 -4.78 12.54
N VAL A 355 6.00 -5.57 11.61
CA VAL A 355 5.54 -6.94 11.38
C VAL A 355 5.93 -7.84 12.55
N THR A 356 7.08 -7.63 13.21
CA THR A 356 7.44 -8.39 14.41
C THR A 356 6.43 -8.16 15.55
N ALA A 357 5.98 -6.92 15.75
CA ALA A 357 4.94 -6.61 16.74
C ALA A 357 3.60 -7.27 16.40
N LEU A 358 3.21 -7.26 15.12
CA LEU A 358 1.97 -7.90 14.64
C LEU A 358 2.04 -9.43 14.74
N ALA A 359 3.17 -10.03 14.38
CA ALA A 359 3.40 -11.47 14.38
C ALA A 359 3.39 -12.09 15.80
N ALA A 360 3.59 -11.27 16.84
CA ALA A 360 3.48 -11.72 18.22
C ALA A 360 2.03 -12.01 18.67
N ARG A 361 1.03 -11.61 17.87
CA ARG A 361 -0.39 -11.84 18.15
C ARG A 361 -0.84 -13.23 17.73
N GLN A 362 -1.90 -13.73 18.38
CA GLN A 362 -2.49 -15.02 18.05
C GLN A 362 -3.23 -15.02 16.70
N ASP A 363 -3.80 -13.89 16.30
CA ASP A 363 -4.55 -13.67 15.04
C ASP A 363 -3.67 -13.07 13.93
N ALA A 364 -2.34 -13.22 14.02
CA ALA A 364 -1.42 -12.63 13.05
C ALA A 364 -1.66 -13.11 11.62
N SER A 365 -1.92 -14.41 11.41
CA SER A 365 -2.15 -14.99 10.09
C SER A 365 -3.40 -14.43 9.40
N THR A 366 -4.52 -14.31 10.13
CA THR A 366 -5.77 -13.75 9.60
C THR A 366 -5.64 -12.24 9.38
N THR A 367 -4.92 -11.53 10.25
CA THR A 367 -4.59 -10.11 10.09
C THR A 367 -3.78 -9.87 8.82
N PHE A 368 -2.71 -10.65 8.61
CA PHE A 368 -1.89 -10.54 7.40
C PHE A 368 -2.68 -10.93 6.14
N ALA A 369 -3.48 -12.00 6.19
CA ALA A 369 -4.32 -12.42 5.06
C ALA A 369 -5.28 -11.33 4.57
N ARG A 370 -5.72 -10.42 5.46
CA ARG A 370 -6.58 -9.27 5.08
C ARG A 370 -5.83 -8.00 4.75
N TRP A 371 -4.65 -7.80 5.33
CA TRP A 371 -3.88 -6.59 5.07
C TRP A 371 -3.04 -6.69 3.78
N THR A 372 -2.50 -7.87 3.47
CA THR A 372 -1.60 -8.03 2.32
C THR A 372 -2.26 -7.85 0.96
N PRO A 373 -3.56 -8.21 0.71
CA PRO A 373 -4.22 -7.86 -0.54
C PRO A 373 -4.31 -6.35 -0.75
N TRP A 374 -4.55 -5.60 0.32
CA TRP A 374 -4.59 -4.14 0.28
C TRP A 374 -3.21 -3.54 -0.02
N LEU A 375 -2.14 -4.02 0.62
CA LEU A 375 -0.76 -3.60 0.31
C LEU A 375 -0.40 -3.96 -1.13
N MET A 376 -0.74 -5.18 -1.57
CA MET A 376 -0.46 -5.66 -2.93
C MET A 376 -1.19 -4.81 -3.98
N ARG A 377 -2.43 -4.38 -3.71
CA ARG A 377 -3.17 -3.45 -4.59
C ARG A 377 -2.39 -2.16 -4.89
N GLN A 378 -1.59 -1.65 -3.94
CA GLN A 378 -0.78 -0.45 -4.14
C GLN A 378 0.41 -0.69 -5.08
N ILE A 379 0.88 -1.93 -5.15
CA ILE A 379 2.06 -2.36 -5.92
C ILE A 379 1.67 -2.79 -7.35
N LEU A 380 0.54 -3.49 -7.52
CA LEU A 380 0.17 -4.11 -8.81
C LEU A 380 0.02 -3.12 -9.97
N GLY A 381 -0.30 -1.86 -9.69
CA GLY A 381 -0.40 -0.78 -10.70
C GLY A 381 0.91 -0.05 -10.99
N GLN A 382 2.04 -0.51 -10.42
CA GLN A 382 3.34 0.16 -10.54
C GLN A 382 4.30 -0.64 -11.44
N THR A 383 5.29 0.07 -11.98
CA THR A 383 6.40 -0.53 -12.71
C THR A 383 7.47 -1.06 -11.76
N ALA A 384 8.30 -2.00 -12.21
CA ALA A 384 9.42 -2.51 -11.39
C ALA A 384 10.38 -1.39 -10.95
N LYS A 385 10.56 -0.37 -11.79
CA LYS A 385 11.38 0.82 -11.48
C LYS A 385 10.75 1.67 -10.38
N GLU A 386 9.44 1.89 -10.42
CA GLU A 386 8.71 2.62 -9.37
C GLU A 386 8.75 1.87 -8.04
N ILE A 387 8.70 0.53 -8.04
CA ILE A 387 8.82 -0.28 -6.81
C ILE A 387 10.21 -0.15 -6.19
N ALA A 388 11.26 -0.11 -7.02
CA ALA A 388 12.64 0.04 -6.54
C ALA A 388 13.04 1.47 -6.13
N ASP A 389 12.18 2.47 -6.39
CA ASP A 389 12.42 3.87 -6.09
C ASP A 389 12.07 4.22 -4.63
N VAL A 390 13.05 4.79 -3.92
CA VAL A 390 12.91 5.23 -2.53
C VAL A 390 11.88 6.34 -2.32
N LYS A 391 11.53 7.06 -3.39
CA LYS A 391 10.50 8.10 -3.35
C LYS A 391 9.09 7.54 -3.55
N SER A 392 8.97 6.30 -4.00
CA SER A 392 7.68 5.66 -4.26
C SER A 392 7.13 5.02 -2.99
N ALA A 393 5.82 5.15 -2.80
CA ALA A 393 5.11 4.44 -1.75
C ALA A 393 5.20 2.90 -1.92
N ALA A 394 5.35 2.43 -3.16
CA ALA A 394 5.38 1.01 -3.48
C ALA A 394 6.58 0.28 -2.86
N LEU A 395 7.71 0.95 -2.66
CA LEU A 395 8.86 0.35 -1.96
C LEU A 395 8.53 0.01 -0.51
N ALA A 396 7.78 0.88 0.17
CA ALA A 396 7.37 0.67 1.55
C ALA A 396 6.35 -0.47 1.66
N ASP A 397 5.40 -0.52 0.74
CA ASP A 397 4.42 -1.60 0.66
C ASP A 397 5.10 -2.95 0.34
N ASP A 398 6.06 -2.97 -0.60
CA ASP A 398 6.86 -4.16 -0.94
C ASP A 398 7.70 -4.66 0.24
N ALA A 399 8.35 -3.74 0.97
CA ALA A 399 9.11 -4.08 2.17
C ALA A 399 8.22 -4.71 3.27
N LEU A 400 7.00 -4.20 3.47
CA LEU A 400 6.04 -4.81 4.39
C LEU A 400 5.65 -6.22 3.94
N ILE A 401 5.33 -6.41 2.66
CA ILE A 401 4.97 -7.71 2.10
C ILE A 401 6.11 -8.72 2.27
N ASP A 402 7.36 -8.37 1.95
CA ASP A 402 8.49 -9.29 2.13
C ASP A 402 8.66 -9.72 3.59
N VAL A 403 8.64 -8.77 4.52
CA VAL A 403 8.79 -9.06 5.95
C VAL A 403 7.62 -9.92 6.45
N ILE A 404 6.39 -9.65 6.02
CA ILE A 404 5.20 -10.45 6.35
C ILE A 404 5.42 -11.90 5.88
N GLY A 405 5.86 -12.10 4.65
CA GLY A 405 6.19 -13.43 4.13
C GLY A 405 7.22 -14.14 5.01
N ARG A 406 8.33 -13.47 5.35
CA ARG A 406 9.39 -14.02 6.24
C ARG A 406 8.86 -14.43 7.62
N LYS A 407 7.96 -13.66 8.22
CA LYS A 407 7.41 -13.95 9.56
C LYS A 407 6.35 -15.02 9.55
N LEU A 408 5.58 -15.13 8.46
CA LEU A 408 4.58 -16.17 8.30
C LEU A 408 5.23 -17.55 8.13
N GLY A 409 6.29 -17.65 7.32
CA GLY A 409 6.98 -18.93 7.07
C GLY A 409 5.99 -20.06 6.74
N ASP A 410 6.12 -21.22 7.39
CA ASP A 410 5.23 -22.38 7.18
C ASP A 410 3.83 -22.26 7.85
N SER A 411 3.44 -21.07 8.32
CA SER A 411 2.13 -20.89 8.93
C SER A 411 1.02 -21.17 7.90
N PRO A 412 -0.04 -21.91 8.28
CA PRO A 412 -1.14 -22.20 7.37
C PRO A 412 -1.88 -20.90 7.04
N LEU A 413 -1.78 -20.47 5.78
CA LEU A 413 -2.53 -19.34 5.24
C LEU A 413 -3.77 -19.83 4.47
N PRO A 414 -4.91 -19.12 4.58
CA PRO A 414 -6.04 -19.33 3.70
C PRO A 414 -5.60 -19.33 2.23
N GLN A 415 -6.11 -20.25 1.43
CA GLN A 415 -5.78 -20.29 -0.01
C GLN A 415 -6.71 -19.40 -0.85
N THR A 416 -7.78 -18.90 -0.24
CA THR A 416 -8.81 -18.08 -0.89
C THR A 416 -9.13 -16.87 -0.03
N SER A 417 -9.56 -15.79 -0.68
CA SER A 417 -10.12 -14.62 0.01
C SER A 417 -11.41 -15.01 0.76
N PRO A 418 -11.70 -14.44 1.94
CA PRO A 418 -12.94 -14.71 2.64
C PRO A 418 -14.17 -14.17 1.90
N GLY A 419 -15.34 -14.73 2.18
CA GLY A 419 -16.58 -14.40 1.47
C GLY A 419 -17.12 -12.99 1.73
N ASP A 420 -16.61 -12.25 2.72
CA ASP A 420 -16.95 -10.85 2.97
C ASP A 420 -15.95 -9.86 2.31
N ALA A 421 -14.91 -10.37 1.65
CA ALA A 421 -13.96 -9.54 0.93
C ALA A 421 -14.59 -8.96 -0.33
N PRO A 422 -14.28 -7.69 -0.68
CA PRO A 422 -14.53 -7.16 -2.01
C PRO A 422 -13.93 -8.07 -3.09
N LEU A 423 -14.63 -8.18 -4.23
CA LEU A 423 -14.23 -9.07 -5.32
C LEU A 423 -12.81 -8.78 -5.86
N TRP A 424 -12.38 -7.52 -5.85
CA TRP A 424 -11.02 -7.14 -6.26
C TRP A 424 -9.92 -7.73 -5.36
N GLU A 425 -10.21 -8.11 -4.10
CA GLU A 425 -9.21 -8.67 -3.17
C GLU A 425 -8.74 -10.06 -3.61
N ALA A 426 -9.57 -10.83 -4.34
CA ALA A 426 -9.29 -12.22 -4.67
C ALA A 426 -7.96 -12.40 -5.42
N TRP A 427 -7.77 -11.67 -6.52
CA TRP A 427 -6.53 -11.76 -7.29
C TRP A 427 -5.37 -11.00 -6.64
N CYS A 428 -5.64 -9.93 -5.87
CA CYS A 428 -4.61 -9.27 -5.06
C CYS A 428 -4.03 -10.21 -4.01
N TYR A 429 -4.87 -11.04 -3.38
CA TYR A 429 -4.43 -12.02 -2.41
C TYR A 429 -3.61 -13.13 -3.05
N ARG A 430 -4.04 -13.64 -4.22
CA ARG A 430 -3.23 -14.59 -5.01
C ARG A 430 -1.86 -14.03 -5.36
N CYS A 431 -1.79 -12.76 -5.77
CA CYS A 431 -0.53 -12.07 -6.02
C CYS A 431 0.35 -11.97 -4.77
N ALA A 432 -0.24 -11.70 -3.59
CA ALA A 432 0.50 -11.67 -2.32
C ALA A 432 1.07 -13.05 -1.96
N LEU A 433 0.29 -14.13 -2.08
CA LEU A 433 0.76 -15.49 -1.87
C LEU A 433 1.86 -15.88 -2.86
N ALA A 434 1.70 -15.52 -4.14
CA ALA A 434 2.72 -15.74 -5.16
C ALA A 434 4.01 -14.97 -4.85
N SER A 435 3.92 -13.74 -4.32
CA SER A 435 5.08 -12.95 -3.90
C SER A 435 5.82 -13.61 -2.73
N PHE A 436 5.10 -14.11 -1.72
CA PHE A 436 5.72 -14.86 -0.62
C PHE A 436 6.42 -16.13 -1.11
N ALA A 437 5.77 -16.88 -2.00
CA ALA A 437 6.34 -18.10 -2.56
C ALA A 437 7.56 -17.81 -3.44
N TYR A 438 7.49 -16.74 -4.24
CA TYR A 438 8.58 -16.26 -5.08
C TYR A 438 9.84 -15.93 -4.27
N ASN A 439 9.68 -15.30 -3.11
CA ASN A 439 10.80 -15.02 -2.19
C ASN A 439 11.23 -16.25 -1.36
N GLY A 440 10.63 -17.42 -1.59
CA GLY A 440 10.98 -18.67 -0.92
C GLY A 440 10.44 -18.79 0.51
N HIS A 441 9.48 -17.95 0.91
CA HIS A 441 8.94 -17.95 2.27
C HIS A 441 7.85 -18.99 2.49
N ILE A 442 7.10 -19.33 1.42
CA ILE A 442 6.04 -20.36 1.42
C ILE A 442 6.13 -21.23 0.16
N GLN A 443 5.35 -22.30 0.11
CA GLN A 443 5.16 -23.06 -1.13
C GLN A 443 4.28 -22.30 -2.13
N ALA A 444 4.52 -22.54 -3.42
CA ALA A 444 3.69 -21.95 -4.48
C ALA A 444 2.21 -22.33 -4.27
N PRO A 445 1.27 -21.35 -4.31
CA PRO A 445 -0.14 -21.64 -4.14
C PRO A 445 -0.67 -22.46 -5.33
N ALA A 446 -1.78 -23.16 -5.12
CA ALA A 446 -2.46 -23.90 -6.20
C ALA A 446 -2.97 -22.95 -7.30
N TRP A 447 -2.74 -23.31 -8.56
CA TRP A 447 -3.13 -22.49 -9.72
C TRP A 447 -4.46 -22.94 -10.32
N GLU A 448 -4.92 -24.15 -10.05
CA GLU A 448 -6.06 -24.80 -10.69
C GLU A 448 -7.35 -24.00 -10.50
N GLY A 449 -7.61 -23.53 -9.27
CA GLY A 449 -8.78 -22.70 -8.99
C GLY A 449 -8.74 -21.34 -9.67
N PHE A 450 -7.56 -20.80 -10.01
CA PHE A 450 -7.44 -19.62 -10.86
C PHE A 450 -7.71 -19.97 -12.33
N GLY A 451 -7.21 -21.13 -12.79
CA GLY A 451 -7.45 -21.62 -14.14
C GLY A 451 -8.93 -21.88 -14.44
N ASP A 452 -9.68 -22.43 -13.47
CA ASP A 452 -11.10 -22.72 -13.61
C ASP A 452 -11.99 -21.48 -13.80
N GLU A 453 -11.51 -20.30 -13.38
CA GLU A 453 -12.21 -19.02 -13.60
C GLU A 453 -12.29 -18.66 -15.10
N TRP A 454 -11.35 -19.13 -15.92
CA TRP A 454 -11.26 -18.83 -17.37
C TRP A 454 -12.13 -19.76 -18.24
N ARG A 455 -12.58 -20.90 -17.69
CA ARG A 455 -13.40 -21.90 -18.38
C ARG A 455 -14.86 -21.45 -18.46
N LEU A 456 -15.20 -20.60 -19.41
CA LEU A 456 -16.57 -20.11 -19.57
C LEU A 456 -17.26 -20.84 -20.73
N SER A 457 -18.52 -21.26 -20.54
CA SER A 457 -19.42 -21.47 -21.67
C SER A 457 -19.96 -20.11 -22.17
N PRO A 458 -20.55 -20.03 -23.38
CA PRO A 458 -21.20 -18.81 -23.86
C PRO A 458 -22.19 -18.21 -22.85
N GLU A 459 -22.98 -19.06 -22.19
CA GLU A 459 -23.98 -18.64 -21.20
C GLU A 459 -23.36 -18.15 -19.87
N ASP A 460 -22.14 -18.60 -19.55
CA ASP A 460 -21.45 -18.20 -18.32
C ASP A 460 -20.98 -16.74 -18.36
N TRP A 461 -20.78 -16.16 -19.55
CA TRP A 461 -20.27 -14.78 -19.71
C TRP A 461 -21.21 -13.73 -19.10
N GLY A 462 -22.51 -13.83 -19.41
CA GLY A 462 -23.55 -12.98 -18.83
C GLY A 462 -23.93 -13.38 -17.39
N GLY A 463 -23.56 -14.60 -16.97
CA GLY A 463 -23.85 -15.15 -15.67
C GLY A 463 -22.91 -14.71 -14.54
N ASP A 464 -23.09 -15.33 -13.37
CA ASP A 464 -22.31 -15.05 -12.17
C ASP A 464 -20.81 -15.34 -12.36
N LYS A 465 -20.48 -16.39 -13.12
CA LYS A 465 -19.09 -16.80 -13.35
C LYS A 465 -18.31 -15.77 -14.17
N GLY A 466 -18.86 -15.33 -15.31
CA GLY A 466 -18.28 -14.27 -16.13
C GLY A 466 -18.19 -12.94 -15.36
N ARG A 467 -19.22 -12.58 -14.60
CA ARG A 467 -19.19 -11.39 -13.72
C ARG A 467 -18.06 -11.47 -12.70
N LEU A 468 -17.90 -12.60 -12.01
CA LEU A 468 -16.83 -12.80 -11.04
C LEU A 468 -15.44 -12.66 -11.68
N LEU A 469 -15.21 -13.27 -12.85
CA LEU A 469 -13.95 -13.15 -13.58
C LEU A 469 -13.63 -11.67 -13.89
N ARG A 470 -14.61 -10.93 -14.41
CA ARG A 470 -14.44 -9.49 -14.72
C ARG A 470 -14.13 -8.67 -13.46
N GLU A 471 -14.87 -8.89 -12.39
CA GLU A 471 -14.69 -8.17 -11.12
C GLU A 471 -13.35 -8.47 -10.45
N HIS A 472 -12.93 -9.74 -10.42
CA HIS A 472 -11.61 -10.15 -9.92
C HIS A 472 -10.46 -9.53 -10.75
N ALA A 473 -10.64 -9.43 -12.07
CA ALA A 473 -9.64 -8.89 -12.99
C ALA A 473 -9.59 -7.36 -13.07
N SER A 474 -10.70 -6.69 -12.74
CA SER A 474 -10.97 -5.27 -13.01
C SER A 474 -9.80 -4.33 -12.68
N LEU A 475 -9.19 -4.50 -11.50
CA LEU A 475 -8.06 -3.71 -11.04
C LEU A 475 -6.83 -3.91 -11.94
N ILE A 476 -6.50 -5.16 -12.23
CA ILE A 476 -5.28 -5.54 -12.95
C ILE A 476 -5.38 -5.17 -14.43
N THR A 477 -6.54 -5.40 -15.06
CA THR A 477 -6.77 -5.05 -16.46
C THR A 477 -6.73 -3.55 -16.71
N THR A 478 -7.00 -2.73 -15.68
CA THR A 478 -7.05 -1.27 -15.80
C THR A 478 -5.72 -0.58 -15.45
N LEU A 479 -4.96 -1.12 -14.50
CA LEU A 479 -3.77 -0.45 -13.95
C LEU A 479 -2.43 -0.89 -14.56
N ASN A 480 -2.43 -1.83 -15.51
CA ASN A 480 -1.19 -2.35 -16.09
C ASN A 480 -0.42 -1.29 -16.89
N LYS A 481 0.82 -1.01 -16.48
CA LYS A 481 1.74 -0.07 -17.16
C LYS A 481 2.82 -0.74 -18.04
N GLU A 482 3.08 -2.03 -17.86
CA GLU A 482 4.18 -2.77 -18.52
C GLU A 482 3.71 -4.13 -19.07
N ILE A 483 4.48 -4.68 -20.01
CA ILE A 483 4.26 -6.02 -20.57
C ILE A 483 5.47 -6.91 -20.23
N PRO A 484 5.28 -8.01 -19.48
CA PRO A 484 4.02 -8.52 -18.96
C PRO A 484 3.46 -7.73 -17.76
N GLY A 485 4.30 -6.99 -17.03
CA GLY A 485 3.91 -6.22 -15.84
C GLY A 485 3.99 -7.03 -14.53
N VAL A 486 3.93 -6.34 -13.39
CA VAL A 486 4.10 -6.95 -12.06
C VAL A 486 3.00 -7.98 -11.76
N ALA A 487 1.75 -7.61 -12.01
CA ALA A 487 0.60 -8.48 -11.77
C ALA A 487 0.67 -9.79 -12.56
N ALA A 488 0.97 -9.72 -13.86
CA ALA A 488 1.09 -10.91 -14.69
C ALA A 488 2.25 -11.81 -14.24
N ASN A 489 3.37 -11.25 -13.78
CA ASN A 489 4.47 -12.04 -13.22
C ASN A 489 4.07 -12.81 -11.96
N LEU A 490 3.34 -12.17 -11.05
CA LEU A 490 2.88 -12.80 -9.82
C LEU A 490 1.80 -13.87 -10.10
N LEU A 491 0.85 -13.60 -10.98
CA LEU A 491 -0.17 -14.59 -11.39
C LEU A 491 0.44 -15.76 -12.17
N ALA A 492 1.50 -15.52 -12.94
CA ALA A 492 2.23 -16.56 -13.67
C ALA A 492 3.06 -17.48 -12.75
N TYR A 493 3.53 -16.97 -11.61
CA TYR A 493 4.51 -17.69 -10.79
C TYR A 493 4.06 -19.09 -10.36
N PRO A 494 2.84 -19.29 -9.84
CA PRO A 494 2.33 -20.63 -9.52
C PRO A 494 2.33 -21.60 -10.71
N ILE A 495 1.93 -21.11 -11.89
CA ILE A 495 1.90 -21.92 -13.12
C ILE A 495 3.32 -22.24 -13.57
N ALA A 496 4.25 -21.29 -13.48
CA ALA A 496 5.66 -21.46 -13.81
C ALA A 496 6.37 -22.45 -12.87
N GLN A 497 5.86 -22.69 -11.67
CA GLN A 497 6.36 -23.75 -10.75
C GLN A 497 5.70 -25.12 -10.98
N SER A 498 4.70 -25.23 -11.85
CA SER A 498 4.05 -26.50 -12.15
C SER A 498 4.96 -27.45 -12.95
N LEU A 499 4.58 -28.73 -13.02
CA LEU A 499 5.32 -29.75 -13.78
C LEU A 499 5.31 -29.53 -15.30
N SER A 500 4.33 -28.80 -15.83
CA SER A 500 4.19 -28.58 -17.28
C SER A 500 3.64 -27.19 -17.59
N PRO A 501 4.40 -26.11 -17.31
CA PRO A 501 3.88 -24.74 -17.39
C PRO A 501 3.36 -24.35 -18.78
N ALA A 502 4.03 -24.82 -19.84
CA ALA A 502 3.61 -24.56 -21.21
C ALA A 502 2.24 -25.19 -21.52
N GLU A 503 2.06 -26.48 -21.19
CA GLU A 503 0.79 -27.17 -21.44
C GLU A 503 -0.35 -26.57 -20.63
N VAL A 504 -0.07 -26.11 -19.40
CA VAL A 504 -1.06 -25.41 -18.58
C VAL A 504 -1.54 -24.13 -19.27
N TRP A 505 -0.62 -23.27 -19.72
CA TRP A 505 -1.02 -22.03 -20.39
C TRP A 505 -1.74 -22.30 -21.71
N ILE A 506 -1.28 -23.26 -22.52
CA ILE A 506 -1.95 -23.67 -23.76
C ILE A 506 -3.36 -24.16 -23.47
N GLY A 507 -3.55 -24.95 -22.40
CA GLY A 507 -4.86 -25.36 -21.92
C GLY A 507 -5.76 -24.17 -21.59
N LEU A 508 -5.25 -23.20 -20.82
CA LEU A 508 -6.02 -22.00 -20.46
C LEU A 508 -6.39 -21.14 -21.68
N TRP A 509 -5.49 -21.00 -22.65
CA TRP A 509 -5.79 -20.27 -23.90
C TRP A 509 -6.91 -20.96 -24.69
N ASN A 510 -6.86 -22.29 -24.76
CA ASN A 510 -7.92 -23.09 -25.39
C ASN A 510 -9.24 -22.97 -24.63
N ASP A 511 -9.21 -23.03 -23.31
CA ASP A 511 -10.38 -22.88 -22.44
C ASP A 511 -11.03 -21.49 -22.55
N ALA A 512 -10.25 -20.46 -22.89
CA ALA A 512 -10.72 -19.10 -23.15
C ALA A 512 -11.37 -18.90 -24.54
N ASN A 513 -11.80 -19.97 -25.22
CA ASN A 513 -12.44 -19.91 -26.55
C ASN A 513 -13.66 -18.98 -26.58
N THR A 514 -14.54 -19.05 -25.58
CA THR A 514 -15.72 -18.18 -25.50
C THR A 514 -15.35 -16.70 -25.46
N LEU A 515 -14.27 -16.32 -24.78
CA LEU A 515 -13.80 -14.92 -24.78
C LEU A 515 -13.35 -14.48 -26.18
N ARG A 516 -12.69 -15.37 -26.92
CA ARG A 516 -12.25 -15.09 -28.30
C ARG A 516 -13.45 -14.95 -29.25
N GLU A 517 -14.44 -15.82 -29.12
CA GLU A 517 -15.71 -15.71 -29.87
C GLU A 517 -16.43 -14.39 -29.58
N ILE A 518 -16.49 -13.96 -28.32
CA ILE A 518 -17.06 -12.66 -27.95
C ILE A 518 -16.28 -11.52 -28.62
N VAL A 519 -14.94 -11.54 -28.60
CA VAL A 519 -14.14 -10.49 -29.24
C VAL A 519 -14.40 -10.41 -30.75
N GLU A 520 -14.50 -11.54 -31.43
CA GLU A 520 -14.71 -11.61 -32.88
C GLU A 520 -16.14 -11.21 -33.28
N PHE A 521 -17.14 -11.84 -32.66
CA PHE A 521 -18.53 -11.82 -33.09
C PHE A 521 -19.46 -10.94 -32.23
N GLY A 522 -18.97 -10.45 -31.09
CA GLY A 522 -19.78 -9.74 -30.11
C GLY A 522 -20.50 -10.67 -29.14
N ASP A 523 -21.11 -10.07 -28.12
CA ASP A 523 -22.00 -10.78 -27.20
C ASP A 523 -23.41 -10.81 -27.78
N SER A 524 -23.89 -12.00 -28.14
CA SER A 524 -25.20 -12.20 -28.78
C SER A 524 -26.37 -11.74 -27.91
N ASP A 525 -26.17 -11.68 -26.58
CA ASP A 525 -27.21 -11.35 -25.62
C ASP A 525 -27.18 -9.85 -25.22
N ALA A 526 -26.11 -9.12 -25.56
CA ALA A 526 -25.92 -7.71 -25.19
C ALA A 526 -26.18 -6.75 -26.37
N VAL A 527 -27.44 -6.56 -26.75
CA VAL A 527 -27.84 -5.70 -27.90
C VAL A 527 -27.45 -4.22 -27.72
N GLU A 528 -27.30 -3.72 -26.49
CA GLU A 528 -26.92 -2.33 -26.20
C GLU A 528 -25.46 -2.15 -25.74
N ASP A 529 -24.75 -3.23 -25.37
CA ASP A 529 -23.43 -3.17 -24.72
C ASP A 529 -22.35 -4.05 -25.39
N GLU A 530 -22.56 -4.38 -26.67
CA GLU A 530 -21.70 -5.28 -27.45
C GLU A 530 -20.23 -4.83 -27.46
N TYR A 531 -19.96 -3.53 -27.67
CA TYR A 531 -18.59 -3.01 -27.71
C TYR A 531 -17.88 -3.12 -26.36
N SER A 532 -18.59 -2.89 -25.25
CA SER A 532 -18.02 -3.00 -23.90
C SER A 532 -17.63 -4.45 -23.61
N SER A 533 -18.53 -5.40 -23.90
CA SER A 533 -18.28 -6.83 -23.72
C SER A 533 -17.07 -7.31 -24.51
N ARG A 534 -16.96 -6.90 -25.79
CA ARG A 534 -15.79 -7.16 -26.64
C ARG A 534 -14.51 -6.59 -26.05
N SER A 535 -14.55 -5.33 -25.60
CA SER A 535 -13.40 -4.64 -25.00
C SER A 535 -12.93 -5.32 -23.72
N GLU A 536 -13.85 -5.74 -22.85
CA GLU A 536 -13.55 -6.45 -21.61
C GLU A 536 -12.97 -7.85 -21.86
N ALA A 537 -13.58 -8.63 -22.76
CA ALA A 537 -13.06 -9.92 -23.18
C ALA A 537 -11.64 -9.80 -23.79
N GLY A 538 -11.43 -8.79 -24.64
CA GLY A 538 -10.11 -8.48 -25.20
C GLY A 538 -9.06 -8.12 -24.14
N ARG A 539 -9.44 -7.35 -23.11
CA ARG A 539 -8.55 -7.03 -21.97
C ARG A 539 -8.18 -8.26 -21.16
N LEU A 540 -9.13 -9.17 -20.92
CA LEU A 540 -8.91 -10.43 -20.23
C LEU A 540 -7.95 -11.34 -21.03
N LEU A 541 -8.16 -11.47 -22.35
CA LEU A 541 -7.28 -12.24 -23.23
C LEU A 541 -5.87 -11.65 -23.31
N LEU A 542 -5.75 -10.32 -23.35
CA LEU A 542 -4.45 -9.64 -23.29
C LEU A 542 -3.74 -9.90 -21.95
N LEU A 543 -4.48 -9.94 -20.83
CA LEU A 543 -3.91 -10.32 -19.53
C LEU A 543 -3.46 -11.79 -19.52
N LEU A 544 -4.26 -12.72 -20.05
CA LEU A 544 -3.89 -14.13 -20.16
C LEU A 544 -2.64 -14.32 -21.03
N PHE A 545 -2.51 -13.56 -22.12
CA PHE A 545 -1.31 -13.51 -22.93
C PHE A 545 -0.10 -13.02 -22.13
N ARG A 546 -0.25 -11.93 -21.37
CA ARG A 546 0.83 -11.39 -20.51
C ARG A 546 1.27 -12.39 -19.45
N ILE A 547 0.34 -13.16 -18.87
CA ILE A 547 0.65 -14.26 -17.96
C ILE A 547 1.49 -15.33 -18.69
N GLY A 548 1.12 -15.72 -19.91
CA GLY A 548 1.90 -16.66 -20.73
C GLY A 548 3.32 -16.17 -21.03
N LEU A 549 3.46 -14.89 -21.35
CA LEU A 549 4.76 -14.26 -21.56
C LEU A 549 5.61 -14.25 -20.28
N ALA A 550 5.00 -14.03 -19.11
CA ALA A 550 5.68 -14.11 -17.83
C ALA A 550 6.09 -15.55 -17.46
N ILE A 551 5.25 -16.56 -17.78
CA ILE A 551 5.63 -17.98 -17.64
C ILE A 551 6.87 -18.27 -18.50
N PHE A 552 6.88 -17.80 -19.75
CA PHE A 552 8.02 -17.94 -20.63
C PHE A 552 9.27 -17.27 -20.04
N ASP A 553 9.19 -16.01 -19.59
CA ASP A 553 10.33 -15.27 -19.05
C ASP A 553 10.92 -15.96 -17.80
N GLN A 554 10.07 -16.42 -16.89
CA GLN A 554 10.49 -17.13 -15.67
C GLN A 554 11.13 -18.49 -15.97
N GLY A 555 10.62 -19.21 -16.97
CA GLY A 555 11.21 -20.47 -17.42
C GLY A 555 12.52 -20.27 -18.18
N ALA A 556 12.58 -19.28 -19.08
CA ALA A 556 13.75 -18.97 -19.89
C ALA A 556 14.95 -18.58 -19.01
N ALA A 557 14.72 -17.80 -17.95
CA ALA A 557 15.75 -17.43 -16.98
C ALA A 557 16.36 -18.61 -16.20
N ARG A 558 15.72 -19.79 -16.23
CA ARG A 558 16.22 -21.03 -15.60
C ARG A 558 16.81 -22.00 -16.62
N SER A 559 16.65 -21.75 -17.92
CA SER A 559 17.12 -22.61 -18.99
C SER A 559 18.61 -22.43 -19.25
N SER A 560 19.38 -23.52 -19.19
CA SER A 560 20.81 -23.53 -19.50
C SER A 560 21.16 -24.27 -20.79
N ASP A 561 20.24 -25.10 -21.31
CA ASP A 561 20.48 -25.94 -22.49
C ASP A 561 19.26 -25.89 -23.42
N ASN A 562 19.47 -25.47 -24.67
CA ASN A 562 18.43 -25.40 -25.68
C ASN A 562 17.92 -26.79 -26.14
N ASN A 563 18.57 -27.88 -25.75
CA ASN A 563 18.10 -29.25 -26.01
C ASN A 563 17.29 -29.86 -24.85
N SER A 564 17.28 -29.22 -23.68
CA SER A 564 16.54 -29.69 -22.51
C SER A 564 15.03 -29.78 -22.80
N LEU A 565 14.34 -30.68 -22.11
CA LEU A 565 12.88 -30.84 -22.22
C LEU A 565 12.17 -29.51 -21.89
N GLU A 566 12.69 -28.80 -20.90
CA GLU A 566 12.24 -27.48 -20.46
C GLU A 566 12.36 -26.45 -21.59
N ALA A 567 13.52 -26.36 -22.24
CA ALA A 567 13.72 -25.43 -23.36
C ALA A 567 12.83 -25.75 -24.57
N ARG A 568 12.60 -27.05 -24.86
CA ARG A 568 11.67 -27.47 -25.92
C ARG A 568 10.23 -27.11 -25.59
N SER A 569 9.82 -27.29 -24.34
CA SER A 569 8.52 -26.87 -23.84
C SER A 569 8.33 -25.35 -23.93
N LEU A 570 9.37 -24.56 -23.61
CA LEU A 570 9.34 -23.10 -23.70
C LEU A 570 9.33 -22.60 -25.15
N ALA A 571 10.07 -23.25 -26.05
CA ALA A 571 9.98 -22.97 -27.49
C ALA A 571 8.57 -23.25 -28.04
N ARG A 572 7.92 -24.33 -27.59
CA ARG A 572 6.52 -24.61 -27.90
C ARG A 572 5.60 -23.51 -27.35
N LEU A 573 5.74 -23.13 -26.07
CA LEU A 573 4.97 -22.02 -25.49
C LEU A 573 5.12 -20.72 -26.30
N PHE A 574 6.35 -20.37 -26.69
CA PHE A 574 6.60 -19.18 -27.49
C PHE A 574 5.90 -19.23 -28.86
N LYS A 575 5.89 -20.40 -29.51
CA LYS A 575 5.15 -20.60 -30.77
C LYS A 575 3.65 -20.37 -30.57
N GLU A 576 3.07 -20.94 -29.51
CA GLU A 576 1.64 -20.78 -29.22
C GLU A 576 1.29 -19.34 -28.82
N LEU A 577 2.16 -18.64 -28.09
CA LEU A 577 2.03 -17.21 -27.83
C LEU A 577 2.02 -16.40 -29.14
N ASN A 578 2.91 -16.72 -30.08
CA ASN A 578 2.91 -16.05 -31.37
C ASN A 578 1.61 -16.32 -32.15
N SER A 579 1.15 -17.58 -32.19
CA SER A 579 -0.13 -17.95 -32.81
C SER A 579 -1.32 -17.20 -32.18
N ALA A 580 -1.38 -17.12 -30.85
CA ALA A 580 -2.38 -16.34 -30.12
C ALA A 580 -2.32 -14.84 -30.49
N THR A 581 -1.13 -14.28 -30.66
CA THR A 581 -0.97 -12.87 -31.07
C THR A 581 -1.47 -12.65 -32.50
N CYS A 582 -1.15 -13.56 -33.43
CA CYS A 582 -1.65 -13.48 -34.80
C CYS A 582 -3.19 -13.55 -34.85
N GLU A 583 -3.78 -14.51 -34.12
CA GLU A 583 -5.23 -14.65 -33.99
C GLU A 583 -5.88 -13.37 -33.46
N MET A 584 -5.43 -12.89 -32.30
CA MET A 584 -6.03 -11.72 -31.65
C MET A 584 -5.90 -10.44 -32.46
N ARG A 585 -4.85 -10.29 -33.26
CA ARG A 585 -4.69 -9.14 -34.17
C ARG A 585 -5.70 -9.12 -35.31
N GLU A 586 -6.18 -10.28 -35.75
CA GLU A 586 -7.19 -10.38 -36.79
C GLU A 586 -8.59 -10.13 -36.23
N ILE A 587 -8.88 -10.60 -35.00
CA ILE A 587 -10.24 -10.55 -34.44
C ILE A 587 -10.50 -9.36 -33.50
N ASP A 588 -9.49 -8.85 -32.79
CA ASP A 588 -9.65 -7.74 -31.84
C ASP A 588 -9.55 -6.38 -32.54
N SER A 589 -10.71 -5.82 -32.84
CA SER A 589 -10.88 -4.48 -33.40
C SER A 589 -11.25 -3.42 -32.34
N THR A 590 -11.07 -3.73 -31.05
CA THR A 590 -11.39 -2.81 -29.94
C THR A 590 -10.22 -1.86 -29.63
N LEU A 591 -10.34 -1.06 -28.56
CA LEU A 591 -9.26 -0.20 -28.07
C LEU A 591 -7.97 -0.97 -27.68
N ASN A 592 -8.04 -2.30 -27.55
CA ASN A 592 -6.89 -3.14 -27.21
C ASN A 592 -5.99 -3.44 -28.43
N HIS A 593 -6.43 -3.13 -29.65
CA HIS A 593 -5.71 -3.45 -30.89
C HIS A 593 -4.26 -2.91 -30.91
N ASP A 594 -4.04 -1.68 -30.44
CA ASP A 594 -2.71 -1.08 -30.33
C ASP A 594 -1.78 -1.83 -29.37
N GLU A 595 -2.32 -2.43 -28.33
CA GLU A 595 -1.54 -3.20 -27.35
C GLU A 595 -1.08 -4.55 -27.94
N TRP A 596 -1.89 -5.19 -28.81
CA TRP A 596 -1.50 -6.39 -29.54
C TRP A 596 -0.34 -6.14 -30.51
N PHE A 597 -0.24 -4.95 -31.12
CA PHE A 597 0.96 -4.57 -31.88
C PHE A 597 2.20 -4.41 -30.99
N SER A 598 2.04 -3.89 -29.77
CA SER A 598 3.14 -3.79 -28.81
C SER A 598 3.62 -5.18 -28.36
N VAL A 599 2.71 -6.16 -28.26
CA VAL A 599 3.03 -7.55 -27.94
C VAL A 599 3.98 -8.18 -28.97
N VAL A 600 3.79 -7.92 -30.28
CA VAL A 600 4.69 -8.46 -31.33
C VAL A 600 6.12 -7.97 -31.13
N GLN A 601 6.31 -6.71 -30.75
CA GLN A 601 7.64 -6.15 -30.44
C GLN A 601 8.29 -6.90 -29.27
N HIS A 602 7.52 -7.21 -28.24
CA HIS A 602 7.98 -7.98 -27.08
C HIS A 602 8.36 -9.42 -27.42
N LEU A 603 7.61 -10.09 -28.31
CA LEU A 603 7.94 -11.43 -28.79
C LEU A 603 9.22 -11.41 -29.63
N ALA A 604 9.36 -10.47 -30.56
CA ALA A 604 10.56 -10.32 -31.39
C ALA A 604 11.83 -10.11 -30.56
N VAL A 605 11.76 -9.22 -29.56
CA VAL A 605 12.90 -8.95 -28.67
C VAL A 605 13.26 -10.18 -27.84
N ARG A 606 12.28 -10.89 -27.25
CA ARG A 606 12.56 -12.12 -26.50
C ARG A 606 13.12 -13.24 -27.37
N ARG A 607 12.59 -13.40 -28.59
CA ARG A 607 13.12 -14.38 -29.55
C ARG A 607 14.59 -14.13 -29.86
N MET A 608 14.99 -12.86 -29.97
CA MET A 608 16.38 -12.46 -30.21
C MET A 608 17.26 -12.68 -28.96
N ILE A 609 16.79 -12.29 -27.77
CA ILE A 609 17.56 -12.36 -26.53
C ILE A 609 17.88 -13.80 -26.14
N TRP A 610 16.91 -14.72 -26.25
CA TRP A 610 17.07 -16.11 -25.81
C TRP A 610 17.53 -17.07 -26.93
N GLU A 611 17.94 -16.51 -28.08
CA GLU A 611 18.54 -17.24 -29.19
C GLU A 611 20.06 -17.16 -29.16
N ASN A 612 20.71 -18.31 -29.38
CA ASN A 612 22.16 -18.39 -29.41
C ASN A 612 22.74 -17.59 -30.59
N PRO A 613 23.59 -16.57 -30.35
CA PRO A 613 24.35 -15.95 -31.42
C PRO A 613 25.38 -16.95 -31.94
N SER A 614 25.19 -17.40 -33.18
CA SER A 614 26.11 -18.33 -33.85
C SER A 614 27.55 -17.80 -33.83
N GLY A 615 28.45 -18.46 -33.10
CA GLY A 615 29.90 -18.38 -33.32
C GLY A 615 30.78 -17.69 -32.27
N ILE A 616 30.29 -17.32 -31.08
CA ILE A 616 31.15 -16.78 -30.01
C ILE A 616 31.04 -17.64 -28.75
N GLU A 617 32.00 -18.56 -28.57
CA GLU A 617 32.12 -19.45 -27.39
C GLU A 617 32.56 -18.71 -26.10
N SER A 618 32.73 -17.39 -26.10
CA SER A 618 33.49 -16.69 -25.06
C SER A 618 32.71 -15.86 -24.02
N ALA A 619 31.38 -15.98 -23.91
CA ALA A 619 30.64 -15.33 -22.81
C ALA A 619 29.87 -16.36 -21.96
N SER A 620 30.38 -16.62 -20.76
CA SER A 620 29.98 -17.67 -19.82
C SER A 620 28.61 -17.47 -19.14
N MET A 621 27.62 -16.82 -19.78
CA MET A 621 26.29 -16.56 -19.16
C MET A 621 25.11 -16.57 -20.14
N ASN A 622 25.20 -17.24 -21.28
CA ASN A 622 24.11 -17.21 -22.26
C ASN A 622 23.08 -18.30 -21.98
N PHE A 623 21.98 -17.92 -21.33
CA PHE A 623 20.75 -18.69 -21.26
C PHE A 623 20.20 -18.90 -22.68
N GLN A 624 20.09 -20.16 -23.10
CA GLN A 624 19.63 -20.50 -24.45
C GLN A 624 18.33 -21.30 -24.36
N VAL A 625 17.27 -20.76 -24.97
CA VAL A 625 15.99 -21.46 -25.10
C VAL A 625 15.83 -21.96 -26.53
N PHE A 626 16.07 -21.09 -27.51
CA PHE A 626 15.78 -21.38 -28.92
C PHE A 626 16.93 -22.06 -29.65
N LYS A 627 16.56 -22.98 -30.56
CA LYS A 627 17.39 -23.44 -31.67
C LYS A 627 17.20 -22.51 -32.87
N ALA A 628 18.17 -22.50 -33.76
CA ALA A 628 18.14 -21.67 -34.97
C ALA A 628 16.91 -21.93 -35.86
N ASN A 629 16.36 -23.15 -35.83
CA ASN A 629 15.19 -23.56 -36.62
C ASN A 629 13.88 -23.57 -35.82
N ASP A 630 13.87 -23.12 -34.56
CA ASP A 630 12.62 -22.99 -33.82
C ASP A 630 11.82 -21.81 -34.38
N ALA A 631 10.61 -22.13 -34.84
CA ALA A 631 9.67 -21.16 -35.40
C ALA A 631 8.71 -20.61 -34.31
N PRO A 632 8.34 -19.33 -34.38
CA PRO A 632 8.81 -18.36 -35.37
C PRO A 632 10.22 -17.84 -35.02
N THR A 633 11.02 -17.59 -36.06
CA THR A 633 12.30 -16.89 -35.97
C THR A 633 12.07 -15.37 -35.96
N VAL A 634 13.09 -14.57 -35.61
CA VAL A 634 13.00 -13.10 -35.75
C VAL A 634 12.70 -12.70 -37.20
N SER A 635 13.25 -13.44 -38.17
CA SER A 635 13.00 -13.21 -39.60
C SER A 635 11.54 -13.46 -39.97
N ASP A 636 10.91 -14.50 -39.42
CA ASP A 636 9.50 -14.80 -39.68
C ASP A 636 8.62 -13.66 -39.16
N ILE A 637 8.85 -13.21 -37.93
CA ILE A 637 8.11 -12.09 -37.32
C ILE A 637 8.26 -10.79 -38.14
N LEU A 638 9.47 -10.50 -38.65
CA LEU A 638 9.71 -9.35 -39.52
C LEU A 638 9.02 -9.50 -40.88
N SER A 639 8.98 -10.71 -41.43
CA SER A 639 8.31 -11.00 -42.69
C SER A 639 6.80 -10.76 -42.59
N ASP A 640 6.19 -11.20 -41.49
CA ASP A 640 4.75 -11.00 -41.22
C ASP A 640 4.42 -9.50 -41.09
N ALA A 641 5.29 -8.72 -40.45
CA ALA A 641 5.13 -7.27 -40.30
C ALA A 641 5.45 -6.46 -41.57
N LYS A 642 6.01 -7.07 -42.62
CA LYS A 642 6.50 -6.37 -43.83
C LYS A 642 5.41 -5.55 -44.54
N GLY A 643 4.16 -5.98 -44.46
CA GLY A 643 3.01 -5.27 -45.03
C GLY A 643 2.63 -3.97 -44.31
N ASN A 644 3.08 -3.80 -43.06
CA ASN A 644 2.77 -2.64 -42.22
C ASN A 644 4.05 -1.90 -41.81
N VAL A 645 4.36 -0.82 -42.54
CA VAL A 645 5.59 -0.03 -42.34
C VAL A 645 5.73 0.49 -40.91
N ILE A 646 4.64 0.87 -40.24
CA ILE A 646 4.71 1.44 -38.88
C ILE A 646 5.01 0.36 -37.84
N GLU A 647 4.35 -0.79 -37.96
CA GLU A 647 4.61 -1.95 -37.11
C GLU A 647 6.05 -2.44 -37.28
N LEU A 648 6.49 -2.61 -38.54
CA LEU A 648 7.85 -3.03 -38.86
C LEU A 648 8.88 -2.09 -38.22
N VAL A 649 8.66 -0.77 -38.29
CA VAL A 649 9.54 0.21 -37.65
C VAL A 649 9.54 0.06 -36.13
N GLY A 650 8.38 -0.16 -35.51
CA GLY A 650 8.29 -0.39 -34.06
C GLY A 650 9.10 -1.61 -33.62
N ILE A 651 9.02 -2.70 -34.40
CA ILE A 651 9.82 -3.92 -34.16
C ILE A 651 11.31 -3.63 -34.34
N LEU A 652 11.70 -2.98 -35.45
CA LEU A 652 13.10 -2.66 -35.73
C LEU A 652 13.71 -1.76 -34.66
N GLN A 653 13.01 -0.70 -34.24
CA GLN A 653 13.46 0.17 -33.15
C GLN A 653 13.66 -0.63 -31.85
N SER A 654 12.72 -1.51 -31.52
CA SER A 654 12.80 -2.34 -30.31
C SER A 654 13.98 -3.33 -30.37
N LEU A 655 14.21 -3.96 -31.53
CA LEU A 655 15.36 -4.84 -31.74
C LEU A 655 16.68 -4.06 -31.70
N SER A 656 16.78 -2.90 -32.35
CA SER A 656 18.00 -2.07 -32.32
C SER A 656 18.36 -1.60 -30.91
N LEU A 657 17.37 -1.27 -30.07
CA LEU A 657 17.61 -0.85 -28.70
C LEU A 657 18.08 -2.00 -27.79
N ASN A 658 17.80 -3.25 -28.17
CA ASN A 658 18.13 -4.44 -27.37
C ASN A 658 19.21 -5.33 -28.01
N SER A 659 19.71 -5.00 -29.21
CA SER A 659 20.78 -5.73 -29.88
C SER A 659 22.10 -4.96 -29.78
N PRO A 660 23.12 -5.48 -29.08
CA PRO A 660 24.45 -4.88 -29.09
C PRO A 660 25.19 -5.09 -30.43
N ASP A 661 24.73 -6.01 -31.27
CA ASP A 661 25.34 -6.35 -32.56
C ASP A 661 24.42 -5.99 -33.74
N ALA A 662 24.81 -4.95 -34.48
CA ALA A 662 24.10 -4.49 -35.67
C ALA A 662 24.15 -5.50 -36.83
N SER A 663 25.19 -6.35 -36.89
CA SER A 663 25.35 -7.34 -37.96
C SER A 663 24.29 -8.45 -37.89
N ARG A 664 23.83 -8.77 -36.68
CA ARG A 664 22.75 -9.72 -36.41
C ARG A 664 21.41 -9.21 -36.94
N LEU A 665 21.08 -7.94 -36.69
CA LEU A 665 19.85 -7.31 -37.20
C LEU A 665 19.84 -7.27 -38.73
N LYS A 666 20.98 -6.92 -39.35
CA LYS A 666 21.14 -6.93 -40.81
C LYS A 666 20.92 -8.32 -41.41
N THR A 667 21.38 -9.36 -40.71
CA THR A 667 21.15 -10.76 -41.13
C THR A 667 19.66 -11.09 -41.13
N TYR A 668 18.92 -10.72 -40.08
CA TYR A 668 17.47 -10.93 -40.04
C TYR A 668 16.73 -10.16 -41.13
N LEU A 669 17.09 -8.91 -41.41
CA LEU A 669 16.50 -8.11 -42.49
C LEU A 669 16.71 -8.76 -43.86
N ASN A 670 17.91 -9.28 -44.12
CA ASN A 670 18.23 -9.98 -45.37
C ASN A 670 17.41 -11.28 -45.51
N LEU A 671 17.32 -12.07 -44.44
CA LEU A 671 16.52 -13.30 -44.42
C LEU A 671 15.02 -13.01 -44.64
N ALA A 672 14.50 -11.92 -44.05
CA ALA A 672 13.13 -11.47 -44.24
C ALA A 672 12.89 -10.78 -45.59
N SER A 673 13.92 -10.60 -46.42
CA SER A 673 13.87 -9.87 -47.70
C SER A 673 13.29 -8.45 -47.55
N ILE A 674 13.80 -7.70 -46.57
CA ILE A 674 13.39 -6.32 -46.26
C ILE A 674 14.49 -5.34 -46.69
N ASP A 675 14.15 -4.42 -47.58
CA ASP A 675 15.02 -3.30 -47.96
C ASP A 675 14.78 -2.10 -47.05
N LEU A 676 15.69 -1.88 -46.11
CA LEU A 676 15.63 -0.81 -45.14
C LEU A 676 15.59 0.59 -45.79
N SER A 677 16.22 0.76 -46.96
CA SER A 677 16.22 2.05 -47.68
C SER A 677 14.81 2.41 -48.16
N ASN A 678 14.08 1.41 -48.67
CA ASN A 678 12.69 1.59 -49.11
C ASN A 678 11.76 1.84 -47.93
N ILE A 679 12.01 1.22 -46.78
CA ILE A 679 11.26 1.48 -45.54
C ILE A 679 11.48 2.91 -45.06
N VAL A 680 12.73 3.38 -44.97
CA VAL A 680 13.05 4.76 -44.61
C VAL A 680 12.41 5.76 -45.57
N HIS A 681 12.45 5.49 -46.88
CA HIS A 681 11.78 6.33 -47.88
C HIS A 681 10.27 6.38 -47.64
N SER A 682 9.63 5.23 -47.44
CA SER A 682 8.20 5.12 -47.17
C SER A 682 7.78 5.92 -45.93
N ILE A 683 8.58 5.89 -44.85
CA ILE A 683 8.30 6.68 -43.64
C ILE A 683 8.45 8.17 -43.89
N ARG A 684 9.49 8.61 -44.62
CA ARG A 684 9.64 10.04 -44.98
C ARG A 684 8.42 10.51 -45.77
N THR A 685 7.94 9.71 -46.70
CA THR A 685 6.71 9.99 -47.47
C THR A 685 5.48 10.04 -46.55
N LEU A 686 5.30 9.06 -45.65
CA LEU A 686 4.18 9.05 -44.70
C LEU A 686 4.19 10.26 -43.74
N ASN A 687 5.37 10.64 -43.25
CA ASN A 687 5.53 11.80 -42.37
C ASN A 687 5.25 13.11 -43.12
N GLN A 688 5.66 13.24 -44.39
CA GLN A 688 5.30 14.40 -45.23
C GLN A 688 3.79 14.58 -45.39
N TYR A 689 3.03 13.49 -45.56
CA TYR A 689 1.58 13.56 -45.75
C TYR A 689 0.80 13.72 -44.44
N HIS A 690 1.21 13.01 -43.38
CA HIS A 690 0.50 13.00 -42.10
C HIS A 690 1.47 13.06 -40.91
N PRO A 691 2.13 14.21 -40.66
CA PRO A 691 3.18 14.32 -39.65
C PRO A 691 2.67 14.07 -38.22
N ARG A 692 1.39 14.35 -37.96
CA ARG A 692 0.75 14.05 -36.67
C ARG A 692 0.44 12.56 -36.48
N LYS A 693 0.15 11.83 -37.56
CA LYS A 693 -0.19 10.39 -37.51
C LYS A 693 1.06 9.53 -37.50
N TYR A 694 2.14 9.98 -38.14
CA TYR A 694 3.42 9.27 -38.26
C TYR A 694 4.59 10.15 -37.80
N PRO A 695 4.70 10.48 -36.51
CA PRO A 695 5.66 11.44 -35.98
C PRO A 695 7.05 10.82 -35.76
N ILE A 696 7.68 10.29 -36.82
CA ILE A 696 9.04 9.72 -36.77
C ILE A 696 10.04 10.76 -37.28
N ASP A 697 10.92 11.26 -36.41
CA ASP A 697 11.88 12.31 -36.75
C ASP A 697 13.10 11.80 -37.56
N GLU A 698 13.83 12.73 -38.19
CA GLU A 698 14.97 12.40 -39.05
C GLU A 698 16.14 11.78 -38.26
N ALA A 699 16.29 12.07 -36.96
CA ALA A 699 17.34 11.48 -36.13
C ALA A 699 17.07 9.98 -35.88
N GLN A 700 15.80 9.59 -35.72
CA GLN A 700 15.37 8.19 -35.62
C GLN A 700 15.58 7.45 -36.94
N LEU A 701 15.26 8.08 -38.07
CA LEU A 701 15.51 7.50 -39.40
C LEU A 701 17.00 7.32 -39.69
N GLN A 702 17.84 8.27 -39.25
CA GLN A 702 19.29 8.14 -39.36
C GLN A 702 19.86 7.01 -38.50
N LYS A 703 19.32 6.79 -37.29
CA LYS A 703 19.69 5.63 -36.46
C LYS A 703 19.33 4.30 -37.11
N LEU A 704 18.19 4.23 -37.82
CA LEU A 704 17.83 3.04 -38.60
C LEU A 704 18.75 2.89 -39.82
N GLY A 705 19.06 3.97 -40.55
CA GLY A 705 19.88 3.92 -41.77
C GLY A 705 21.40 3.85 -41.57
N THR A 706 21.91 3.91 -40.34
CA THR A 706 23.34 3.74 -40.00
C THR A 706 23.71 2.30 -39.61
N HIS A 707 22.73 1.41 -39.56
CA HIS A 707 22.85 -0.04 -39.40
C HIS A 707 22.52 -0.76 -40.72
#